data_AF-A0A2K0TYK7-F1
#
_entry.id   AF-A0A2K0TYK7-F1
#
_cell.length_a   1.000
_cell.length_b   1.000
_cell.length_c   1.000
_cell.angle_alpha   90.00
_cell.angle_beta   90.00
_cell.angle_gamma   90.00
#
_symmetry.space_group_name_H-M   'P 1'
#
loop_
_entity.id
_entity.type
_entity.pdbx_description
1 polymer ?
#
loop_
_entity_poly.entity_id
_entity_poly.type
_entity_poly.pdbx_seq_one_letter_code
_entity_poly.pdbx_strand_id
1 'polypeptide(L)'
;MDPQVPGDTNEQSMLSTGSAPHTEGAVAVPSHQDPDLDQNIVSDTTSEVSPQIGDGELGSIEHLAQEVAEQLIKFQGCCNECHQAARSHHMEDPNYHISLAEYLEFTPELGPDILGIDTIARQKDDLTGKLSPESRRQVYCGIDSRDKVPYVYLDEDERVTDNAGITFDIDSVLAFPSNIAVAKQGIHWSPTQMAVSDLQSDLHLQSIPVTYTDTNGKQHQVHRPVHHIPHYTFGRFIGFEDISMYLLFPKLYREEQKCSKIRDEDFRLWMDGILLPAIYKCYSAAHVQHYPSSYDHGRYNSTARGVEGLSQRVHPVGREQRLVYFLQPDALEEVWAHITTAIRHPGFQQFEDIIILLQGKNLKVLTKDVTWDKMMIRFRNYWTSAVDERYTTPEVYFDIGKETCPQQASQVVPWSQLAAGVMESPIEKRAETLLYRRCCLESYACQVKNRLAKDGGTQKQVSYPFSMLRDTGSLTIETGKRSSRRAAGLLYSQFYSSVKEVFAAGNVYPFTNTAIETLALDKKLRKTWELVGGGLSHQPAALIKAYLYTKLRCHYALLGSMQKSFGIREEHRVSKELFDAIDNRMRSRELHNQRLIIPTDDNSPYYSFTTDTLLRWVRWNINKFCVGFEMVYSFQDPHFVTWEHTRSVAAGKMSVSNLMHVNQMDFVATKALVLSSLWKSMAMPGFLTRLIGTRLLSANPMQPI
;
A
#
# COMPACT_ATOMS: atom_id res chain seq x y z
N MET A 1 73.72 -20.96 -15.69
CA MET A 1 73.68 -20.54 -17.10
C MET A 1 72.98 -19.20 -17.14
N ASP A 2 73.51 -18.30 -17.96
CA ASP A 2 72.99 -16.98 -18.31
C ASP A 2 72.66 -17.00 -19.82
N PRO A 3 72.05 -15.96 -20.43
CA PRO A 3 71.12 -14.95 -19.91
C PRO A 3 69.79 -14.98 -20.77
N GLN A 4 68.85 -14.02 -20.88
CA GLN A 4 68.96 -12.59 -21.23
C GLN A 4 67.81 -11.69 -20.74
N VAL A 5 68.19 -10.42 -20.60
CA VAL A 5 67.52 -9.14 -20.24
C VAL A 5 67.74 -8.23 -21.48
N PRO A 6 66.94 -7.18 -21.86
CA PRO A 6 66.51 -5.99 -21.08
C PRO A 6 65.07 -5.47 -21.34
N GLY A 7 64.57 -4.38 -20.72
CA GLY A 7 65.11 -3.53 -19.63
C GLY A 7 64.49 -2.12 -19.61
N ASP A 8 64.59 -1.41 -18.47
CA ASP A 8 63.96 -0.10 -18.18
C ASP A 8 64.67 1.13 -18.76
N THR A 9 63.95 2.28 -18.85
CA THR A 9 64.38 3.71 -18.68
C THR A 9 63.35 4.69 -19.32
N ASN A 10 63.12 5.94 -18.88
CA ASN A 10 63.42 6.63 -17.60
C ASN A 10 62.46 7.85 -17.36
N GLU A 11 62.45 8.35 -16.11
CA GLU A 11 62.53 9.76 -15.62
C GLU A 11 62.51 10.97 -16.60
N GLN A 12 62.20 12.24 -16.24
CA GLN A 12 61.75 12.94 -14.99
C GLN A 12 61.36 14.42 -15.33
N SER A 13 60.44 15.04 -14.56
CA SER A 13 60.41 16.52 -14.27
C SER A 13 60.14 17.49 -15.47
N MET A 14 59.96 18.82 -15.38
CA MET A 14 59.66 19.83 -14.32
C MET A 14 59.23 21.17 -14.99
N LEU A 15 58.42 22.02 -14.31
CA LEU A 15 58.19 23.47 -14.59
C LEU A 15 57.56 23.89 -15.96
N SER A 16 57.15 25.14 -16.22
CA SER A 16 56.32 26.12 -15.44
C SER A 16 55.97 27.38 -16.29
N THR A 17 54.92 28.12 -15.92
CA THR A 17 54.63 29.56 -16.23
C THR A 17 54.42 30.06 -17.68
N GLY A 18 53.56 31.09 -17.83
CA GLY A 18 53.41 31.92 -19.05
C GLY A 18 52.00 31.90 -19.66
N SER A 19 50.98 32.62 -19.15
CA SER A 19 50.72 34.08 -19.23
C SER A 19 49.87 34.51 -20.45
N ALA A 20 48.69 35.09 -20.20
CA ALA A 20 47.82 35.72 -21.22
C ALA A 20 48.30 37.13 -21.63
N PRO A 21 47.66 37.77 -22.64
CA PRO A 21 46.71 38.84 -22.27
C PRO A 21 45.47 39.04 -23.21
N HIS A 22 44.45 39.72 -22.65
CA HIS A 22 43.52 40.78 -23.14
C HIS A 22 43.32 41.07 -24.66
N THR A 23 42.17 41.56 -25.18
CA THR A 23 40.76 41.87 -24.74
C THR A 23 39.87 41.99 -26.03
N GLU A 24 38.66 42.57 -26.20
CA GLU A 24 37.72 43.43 -25.41
C GLU A 24 36.26 43.40 -25.98
N GLY A 25 35.32 44.14 -25.37
CA GLY A 25 33.96 44.43 -25.91
C GLY A 25 32.84 43.52 -25.37
N ALA A 26 31.98 43.85 -24.38
CA ALA A 26 31.19 45.07 -24.04
C ALA A 26 29.90 45.25 -24.90
N VAL A 27 28.72 45.62 -24.37
CA VAL A 27 28.22 45.88 -22.98
C VAL A 27 26.66 45.91 -22.99
N ALA A 28 25.97 45.57 -21.88
CA ALA A 28 24.71 46.19 -21.40
C ALA A 28 24.13 45.50 -20.13
N VAL A 29 23.65 46.28 -19.15
CA VAL A 29 22.95 45.85 -17.90
C VAL A 29 21.97 46.95 -17.46
N PRO A 30 20.73 46.59 -17.02
CA PRO A 30 20.24 46.90 -15.65
C PRO A 30 19.44 45.69 -15.06
N SER A 31 19.34 45.34 -13.77
CA SER A 31 19.35 46.04 -12.46
C SER A 31 18.08 46.90 -12.21
N HIS A 32 17.43 46.96 -11.03
CA HIS A 32 17.61 46.38 -9.67
C HIS A 32 16.23 46.08 -9.03
N GLN A 33 16.23 45.40 -7.85
CA GLN A 33 15.46 45.69 -6.61
C GLN A 33 14.76 44.47 -5.96
N ASP A 34 15.35 43.98 -4.86
CA ASP A 34 14.61 43.55 -3.66
C ASP A 34 14.08 44.80 -2.92
N PRO A 35 13.12 44.63 -1.99
CA PRO A 35 13.45 45.02 -0.61
C PRO A 35 12.88 44.10 0.51
N ASP A 36 13.53 44.24 1.67
CA ASP A 36 13.03 44.06 3.04
C ASP A 36 12.69 42.65 3.56
N LEU A 37 13.75 41.98 4.04
CA LEU A 37 13.75 41.43 5.39
C LEU A 37 13.52 42.57 6.40
N ASP A 38 12.57 42.42 7.32
CA ASP A 38 12.54 43.23 8.54
C ASP A 38 12.44 42.32 9.78
N GLN A 39 13.18 42.68 10.84
CA GLN A 39 13.34 41.87 12.04
C GLN A 39 12.48 42.41 13.17
N ASN A 40 11.62 41.58 13.77
CA ASN A 40 11.07 41.87 15.08
C ASN A 40 11.13 40.65 15.99
N ILE A 41 12.16 40.62 16.84
CA ILE A 41 12.22 39.75 18.02
C ILE A 41 11.41 40.43 19.11
N VAL A 42 10.21 39.91 19.39
CA VAL A 42 9.49 40.21 20.63
C VAL A 42 9.13 38.89 21.28
N SER A 43 9.91 38.52 22.29
CA SER A 43 9.44 37.63 23.34
C SER A 43 8.47 38.41 24.22
N ASP A 44 7.22 37.94 24.35
CA ASP A 44 6.33 38.43 25.38
C ASP A 44 5.69 37.27 26.14
N THR A 45 5.33 37.51 27.40
CA THR A 45 4.91 36.52 28.38
C THR A 45 3.65 37.02 29.09
N THR A 46 2.83 36.10 29.61
CA THR A 46 1.48 36.37 30.16
C THR A 46 0.42 36.65 29.06
N SER A 47 -0.87 36.47 29.29
CA SER A 47 -1.53 36.09 30.55
C SER A 47 -2.68 35.10 30.33
N GLU A 48 -3.09 34.41 31.39
CA GLU A 48 -4.29 33.58 31.42
C GLU A 48 -5.55 34.44 31.26
N VAL A 49 -6.42 34.08 30.32
CA VAL A 49 -7.81 34.57 30.29
C VAL A 49 -8.72 33.39 29.91
N SER A 50 -9.35 32.78 30.90
CA SER A 50 -10.41 31.79 30.68
C SER A 50 -11.63 32.47 30.03
N PRO A 51 -12.18 31.94 28.93
CA PRO A 51 -13.54 32.27 28.51
C PRO A 51 -14.51 31.84 29.62
N GLN A 52 -15.41 32.73 30.05
CA GLN A 52 -16.45 32.36 31.00
C GLN A 52 -17.50 31.45 30.34
N ILE A 53 -18.09 30.58 31.14
CA ILE A 53 -19.06 29.58 30.69
C ILE A 53 -20.32 30.27 30.15
N GLY A 54 -20.64 29.99 28.88
CA GLY A 54 -21.93 30.24 28.23
C GLY A 54 -22.52 28.92 27.72
N ASP A 55 -23.83 28.90 27.46
CA ASP A 55 -24.59 27.64 27.30
C ASP A 55 -24.10 26.70 26.18
N GLY A 56 -23.79 25.46 26.58
CA GLY A 56 -24.22 24.26 25.86
C GLY A 56 -23.44 23.79 24.62
N GLU A 57 -22.46 24.53 24.09
CA GLU A 57 -21.68 24.05 22.94
C GLU A 57 -20.76 22.87 23.32
N LEU A 58 -20.79 21.79 22.51
CA LEU A 58 -19.86 20.67 22.61
C LEU A 58 -18.45 21.13 22.19
N GLY A 59 -17.42 20.66 22.90
CA GLY A 59 -16.04 20.79 22.45
C GLY A 59 -15.78 20.09 21.12
N SER A 60 -14.69 20.46 20.46
CA SER A 60 -14.37 19.99 19.09
C SER A 60 -14.15 18.48 19.02
N ILE A 61 -13.58 17.88 20.08
CA ILE A 61 -13.42 16.42 20.22
C ILE A 61 -14.78 15.77 20.46
N GLU A 62 -15.62 16.32 21.33
CA GLU A 62 -16.95 15.80 21.65
C GLU A 62 -17.90 15.80 20.45
N HIS A 63 -17.85 16.86 19.64
CA HIS A 63 -18.61 16.97 18.39
C HIS A 63 -18.13 15.94 17.36
N LEU A 64 -16.81 15.82 17.16
CA LEU A 64 -16.23 14.84 16.24
C LEU A 64 -16.48 13.39 16.70
N ALA A 65 -16.46 13.14 18.01
CA ALA A 65 -16.79 11.84 18.60
C ALA A 65 -18.26 11.48 18.35
N GLN A 66 -19.18 12.45 18.40
CA GLN A 66 -20.59 12.24 18.02
C GLN A 66 -20.70 11.85 16.53
N GLU A 67 -20.04 12.58 15.62
CA GLU A 67 -20.06 12.27 14.19
C GLU A 67 -19.49 10.88 13.86
N VAL A 68 -18.36 10.52 14.46
CA VAL A 68 -17.71 9.21 14.21
C VAL A 68 -18.51 8.08 14.86
N ALA A 69 -19.08 8.28 16.06
CA ALA A 69 -20.00 7.31 16.64
C ALA A 69 -21.24 7.12 15.76
N GLU A 70 -21.83 8.20 15.22
CA GLU A 70 -22.97 8.14 14.30
C GLU A 70 -22.66 7.37 13.02
N GLN A 71 -21.48 7.59 12.41
CA GLN A 71 -20.98 6.79 11.29
C GLN A 71 -20.85 5.31 11.65
N LEU A 72 -20.20 5.01 12.79
CA LEU A 72 -20.00 3.64 13.27
C LEU A 72 -21.33 2.92 13.55
N ILE A 73 -22.37 3.64 14.01
CA ILE A 73 -23.72 3.10 14.21
C ILE A 73 -24.45 2.89 12.87
N LYS A 74 -24.48 3.90 11.99
CA LYS A 74 -25.09 3.85 10.66
C LYS A 74 -24.25 4.66 9.67
N PHE A 75 -23.96 4.09 8.50
CA PHE A 75 -23.21 4.77 7.45
C PHE A 75 -23.92 6.06 7.00
N GLN A 76 -23.23 7.20 7.08
CA GLN A 76 -23.75 8.53 6.72
C GLN A 76 -23.58 8.80 5.21
N GLY A 77 -24.28 8.00 4.40
CA GLY A 77 -24.29 8.08 2.94
C GLY A 77 -25.23 9.17 2.40
N CYS A 78 -25.65 9.01 1.15
CA CYS A 78 -26.71 9.82 0.56
C CYS A 78 -28.09 9.45 1.11
N CYS A 79 -29.06 10.37 1.01
CA CYS A 79 -30.46 10.10 1.30
C CYS A 79 -31.17 9.35 0.16
N ASN A 80 -32.35 8.81 0.44
CA ASN A 80 -33.20 8.06 -0.48
C ASN A 80 -33.45 8.83 -1.80
N GLU A 81 -33.71 10.14 -1.71
CA GLU A 81 -33.91 11.01 -2.88
C GLU A 81 -32.65 11.10 -3.76
N CYS A 82 -31.46 11.15 -3.16
CA CYS A 82 -30.19 11.12 -3.89
C CYS A 82 -29.87 9.72 -4.46
N HIS A 83 -30.27 8.63 -3.80
CA HIS A 83 -30.23 7.27 -4.38
C HIS A 83 -31.10 7.20 -5.64
N GLN A 84 -32.35 7.67 -5.54
CA GLN A 84 -33.31 7.68 -6.66
C GLN A 84 -32.88 8.63 -7.78
N ALA A 85 -32.39 9.83 -7.48
CA ALA A 85 -31.89 10.78 -8.47
C ALA A 85 -30.66 10.23 -9.24
N ALA A 86 -29.75 9.55 -8.55
CA ALA A 86 -28.65 8.84 -9.21
C ALA A 86 -29.20 7.72 -10.13
N ARG A 87 -30.11 6.89 -9.63
CA ARG A 87 -30.74 5.80 -10.42
C ARG A 87 -31.46 6.33 -11.67
N SER A 88 -32.24 7.41 -11.55
CA SER A 88 -32.91 8.06 -12.69
C SER A 88 -31.94 8.65 -13.70
N HIS A 89 -30.92 9.38 -13.26
CA HIS A 89 -29.86 9.90 -14.15
C HIS A 89 -29.08 8.75 -14.83
N HIS A 90 -28.99 7.56 -14.22
CA HIS A 90 -28.40 6.39 -14.86
C HIS A 90 -29.35 5.79 -15.92
N MET A 91 -30.67 5.78 -15.70
CA MET A 91 -31.67 5.37 -16.70
C MET A 91 -31.81 6.35 -17.89
N GLU A 92 -31.24 7.55 -17.80
CA GLU A 92 -31.11 8.53 -18.89
C GLU A 92 -29.84 8.32 -19.76
N ASP A 93 -28.96 7.37 -19.42
CA ASP A 93 -27.74 7.07 -20.18
C ASP A 93 -28.08 6.34 -21.51
N PRO A 94 -27.66 6.83 -22.69
CA PRO A 94 -28.03 6.25 -23.99
C PRO A 94 -27.29 4.94 -24.36
N ASN A 95 -26.43 4.44 -23.47
CA ASN A 95 -25.76 3.15 -23.61
C ASN A 95 -26.74 1.97 -23.45
N TYR A 96 -26.30 0.77 -23.80
CA TYR A 96 -27.11 -0.44 -23.65
C TYR A 96 -26.93 -1.01 -22.25
N HIS A 97 -27.97 -0.97 -21.41
CA HIS A 97 -27.93 -1.55 -20.07
C HIS A 97 -27.98 -3.08 -20.13
N ILE A 98 -27.27 -3.71 -19.20
CA ILE A 98 -27.22 -5.16 -19.03
C ILE A 98 -26.83 -5.51 -17.58
N SER A 99 -27.47 -6.52 -17.00
CA SER A 99 -27.08 -7.03 -15.67
C SER A 99 -25.67 -7.65 -15.70
N LEU A 100 -25.00 -7.68 -14.55
CA LEU A 100 -23.70 -8.33 -14.34
C LEU A 100 -23.79 -9.85 -14.59
N ALA A 101 -24.88 -10.51 -14.20
CA ALA A 101 -25.10 -11.92 -14.44
C ALA A 101 -25.29 -12.22 -15.94
N GLU A 102 -26.11 -11.45 -16.64
CA GLU A 102 -26.29 -11.61 -18.10
C GLU A 102 -25.00 -11.31 -18.86
N TYR A 103 -24.22 -10.30 -18.43
CA TYR A 103 -22.89 -10.04 -18.97
C TYR A 103 -21.97 -11.27 -18.83
N LEU A 104 -22.01 -11.96 -17.70
CA LEU A 104 -21.12 -13.09 -17.41
C LEU A 104 -21.40 -14.32 -18.27
N GLU A 105 -22.64 -14.54 -18.72
CA GLU A 105 -22.98 -15.70 -19.54
C GLU A 105 -22.40 -15.64 -20.96
N PHE A 106 -22.15 -14.45 -21.54
CA PHE A 106 -21.41 -14.34 -22.81
C PHE A 106 -19.88 -14.24 -22.66
N THR A 107 -19.33 -14.12 -21.44
CA THR A 107 -17.86 -14.03 -21.28
C THR A 107 -17.06 -15.22 -21.85
N PRO A 108 -17.55 -16.47 -21.90
CA PRO A 108 -16.85 -17.58 -22.59
C PRO A 108 -16.70 -17.37 -24.10
N GLU A 109 -17.62 -16.65 -24.75
CA GLU A 109 -17.56 -16.33 -26.19
C GLU A 109 -16.54 -15.22 -26.49
N LEU A 110 -16.19 -14.41 -25.48
CA LEU A 110 -15.24 -13.31 -25.60
C LEU A 110 -13.77 -13.73 -25.49
N GLY A 111 -13.47 -14.96 -25.05
CA GLY A 111 -12.10 -15.50 -25.09
C GLY A 111 -11.87 -16.67 -24.14
N PRO A 112 -10.77 -17.43 -24.34
CA PRO A 112 -10.47 -18.61 -23.54
C PRO A 112 -10.19 -18.27 -22.08
N ASP A 113 -10.72 -19.07 -21.14
CA ASP A 113 -10.25 -19.08 -19.76
C ASP A 113 -8.91 -19.81 -19.68
N ILE A 114 -7.85 -19.06 -19.39
CA ILE A 114 -6.51 -19.60 -19.20
C ILE A 114 -6.03 -19.49 -17.75
N LEU A 115 -6.81 -18.91 -16.83
CA LEU A 115 -6.32 -18.54 -15.49
C LEU A 115 -5.91 -19.76 -14.65
N GLY A 116 -6.49 -20.92 -14.91
CA GLY A 116 -6.09 -22.19 -14.28
C GLY A 116 -4.92 -22.92 -14.94
N ILE A 117 -4.43 -22.46 -16.09
CA ILE A 117 -3.38 -23.17 -16.84
C ILE A 117 -2.00 -22.88 -16.21
N ASP A 118 -1.31 -23.94 -15.80
CA ASP A 118 -0.01 -23.90 -15.12
C ASP A 118 1.18 -23.57 -16.04
N THR A 119 0.97 -23.62 -17.35
CA THR A 119 1.92 -23.23 -18.39
C THR A 119 1.60 -21.86 -19.01
N ILE A 120 2.60 -21.26 -19.64
CA ILE A 120 2.46 -20.03 -20.45
C ILE A 120 2.30 -20.40 -21.93
N ALA A 121 1.34 -19.78 -22.60
CA ALA A 121 1.00 -20.06 -23.99
C ALA A 121 2.16 -19.76 -24.95
N ARG A 122 2.18 -20.52 -26.05
CA ARG A 122 3.16 -20.42 -27.14
C ARG A 122 2.42 -20.20 -28.45
N GLN A 123 3.16 -19.86 -29.51
CA GLN A 123 2.60 -19.65 -30.86
C GLN A 123 1.69 -20.80 -31.33
N LYS A 124 2.05 -22.05 -31.00
CA LYS A 124 1.27 -23.27 -31.31
C LYS A 124 -0.06 -23.41 -30.57
N ASP A 125 -0.30 -22.61 -29.54
CA ASP A 125 -1.52 -22.62 -28.73
C ASP A 125 -2.55 -21.58 -29.22
N ASP A 126 -2.17 -20.76 -30.20
CA ASP A 126 -2.97 -19.82 -31.00
C ASP A 126 -4.08 -19.07 -30.24
N LEU A 127 -3.70 -18.33 -29.20
CA LEU A 127 -4.60 -17.41 -28.49
C LEU A 127 -5.16 -16.32 -29.42
N THR A 128 -4.49 -16.02 -30.53
CA THR A 128 -4.86 -14.95 -31.47
C THR A 128 -5.96 -15.39 -32.44
N GLY A 129 -5.89 -16.61 -32.98
CA GLY A 129 -6.95 -17.21 -33.79
C GLY A 129 -8.18 -17.59 -32.96
N LYS A 130 -7.99 -17.93 -31.67
CA LYS A 130 -9.08 -18.13 -30.68
C LYS A 130 -9.82 -16.84 -30.28
N LEU A 131 -9.47 -15.69 -30.86
CA LEU A 131 -10.01 -14.39 -30.53
C LEU A 131 -10.31 -13.61 -31.81
N SER A 132 -11.59 -13.45 -32.17
CA SER A 132 -11.97 -12.61 -33.31
C SER A 132 -11.54 -11.14 -33.08
N PRO A 133 -11.34 -10.35 -34.16
CA PRO A 133 -11.13 -8.90 -34.03
C PRO A 133 -12.22 -8.21 -33.21
N GLU A 134 -13.46 -8.68 -33.35
CA GLU A 134 -14.67 -8.19 -32.68
C GLU A 134 -14.61 -8.49 -31.19
N SER A 135 -14.36 -9.74 -30.78
CA SER A 135 -14.20 -10.11 -29.37
C SER A 135 -13.02 -9.37 -28.74
N ARG A 136 -11.89 -9.21 -29.45
CA ARG A 136 -10.77 -8.36 -28.96
C ARG A 136 -11.20 -6.91 -28.73
N ARG A 137 -11.98 -6.34 -29.65
CA ARG A 137 -12.52 -4.97 -29.52
C ARG A 137 -13.44 -4.85 -28.30
N GLN A 138 -14.35 -5.80 -28.11
CA GLN A 138 -15.26 -5.83 -26.96
C GLN A 138 -14.52 -6.03 -25.63
N VAL A 139 -13.55 -6.94 -25.58
CA VAL A 139 -12.76 -7.26 -24.37
C VAL A 139 -11.89 -6.09 -23.88
N TYR A 140 -11.18 -5.42 -24.80
CA TYR A 140 -10.17 -4.40 -24.42
C TYR A 140 -10.66 -2.95 -24.57
N CYS A 141 -11.69 -2.69 -25.39
CA CYS A 141 -12.27 -1.35 -25.58
C CYS A 141 -13.64 -1.20 -24.89
N GLY A 142 -14.30 -2.31 -24.55
CA GLY A 142 -15.70 -2.31 -24.14
C GLY A 142 -16.68 -2.02 -25.28
N ILE A 143 -16.27 -2.10 -26.56
CA ILE A 143 -17.12 -1.73 -27.70
C ILE A 143 -17.61 -2.99 -28.42
N ASP A 144 -18.93 -3.16 -28.51
CA ASP A 144 -19.57 -4.31 -29.16
C ASP A 144 -19.69 -4.16 -30.70
N SER A 145 -20.36 -5.12 -31.34
CA SER A 145 -20.66 -5.12 -32.78
C SER A 145 -21.65 -4.04 -33.25
N ARG A 146 -22.29 -3.32 -32.31
CA ARG A 146 -23.24 -2.22 -32.55
C ARG A 146 -22.58 -0.84 -32.35
N ASP A 147 -21.25 -0.82 -32.20
CA ASP A 147 -20.46 0.36 -31.79
C ASP A 147 -20.86 0.96 -30.43
N LYS A 148 -21.59 0.21 -29.59
CA LYS A 148 -22.02 0.63 -28.26
C LYS A 148 -21.09 0.10 -27.17
N VAL A 149 -21.08 0.79 -26.03
CA VAL A 149 -20.52 0.27 -24.78
C VAL A 149 -21.67 -0.32 -23.95
N PRO A 150 -21.61 -1.59 -23.50
CA PRO A 150 -22.59 -2.14 -22.59
C PRO A 150 -22.36 -1.55 -21.19
N TYR A 151 -23.42 -1.04 -20.59
CA TYR A 151 -23.42 -0.53 -19.23
C TYR A 151 -23.83 -1.65 -18.27
N VAL A 152 -22.90 -2.09 -17.43
CA VAL A 152 -23.18 -3.11 -16.41
C VAL A 152 -23.99 -2.47 -15.28
N TYR A 153 -25.30 -2.71 -15.28
CA TYR A 153 -26.25 -2.01 -14.41
C TYR A 153 -26.53 -2.83 -13.13
N LEU A 154 -25.94 -2.39 -12.02
CA LEU A 154 -25.79 -3.20 -10.81
C LEU A 154 -27.06 -3.34 -9.95
N ASP A 155 -28.09 -2.52 -10.13
CA ASP A 155 -29.35 -2.67 -9.39
C ASP A 155 -30.21 -3.85 -9.94
N GLU A 156 -29.86 -4.47 -11.07
CA GLU A 156 -30.60 -5.61 -11.64
C GLU A 156 -30.20 -6.96 -11.03
N ASP A 157 -28.96 -7.11 -10.59
CA ASP A 157 -28.45 -8.34 -9.95
C ASP A 157 -28.64 -8.37 -8.43
N GLU A 158 -29.06 -7.25 -7.84
CA GLU A 158 -29.03 -7.02 -6.41
C GLU A 158 -29.95 -7.98 -5.66
N ARG A 159 -29.39 -8.66 -4.66
CA ARG A 159 -30.11 -9.65 -3.85
C ARG A 159 -30.36 -9.13 -2.45
N VAL A 160 -31.49 -8.45 -2.31
CA VAL A 160 -32.09 -8.13 -1.02
C VAL A 160 -32.75 -9.38 -0.46
N THR A 161 -32.02 -10.17 0.35
CA THR A 161 -32.56 -11.42 0.95
C THR A 161 -32.37 -11.53 2.47
N ASP A 162 -31.15 -11.32 2.99
CA ASP A 162 -30.88 -11.30 4.43
C ASP A 162 -30.28 -9.96 4.89
N ASN A 163 -30.49 -9.60 6.16
CA ASN A 163 -29.92 -8.39 6.77
C ASN A 163 -28.43 -8.55 7.08
N ALA A 164 -27.62 -7.52 6.83
CA ALA A 164 -26.19 -7.53 7.17
C ALA A 164 -25.94 -7.23 8.67
N GLY A 165 -25.08 -8.01 9.31
CA GLY A 165 -24.66 -7.80 10.71
C GLY A 165 -23.42 -6.91 10.79
N ILE A 166 -23.37 -6.02 11.79
CA ILE A 166 -22.16 -5.24 12.10
C ILE A 166 -21.29 -6.00 13.11
N THR A 167 -19.97 -5.90 12.92
CA THR A 167 -18.94 -6.23 13.90
C THR A 167 -17.97 -5.06 14.05
N PHE A 168 -17.34 -4.95 15.22
CA PHE A 168 -16.33 -3.94 15.53
C PHE A 168 -15.01 -4.62 15.92
N ASP A 169 -13.89 -4.01 15.57
CA ASP A 169 -12.54 -4.42 15.96
C ASP A 169 -11.59 -3.22 16.09
N ILE A 170 -10.42 -3.46 16.67
CA ILE A 170 -9.24 -2.60 16.50
C ILE A 170 -8.30 -3.35 15.57
N ASP A 171 -7.92 -2.79 14.41
CA ASP A 171 -6.99 -3.44 13.47
C ASP A 171 -5.52 -3.16 13.81
N SER A 172 -5.24 -1.96 14.30
CA SER A 172 -3.89 -1.53 14.65
C SER A 172 -3.90 -0.51 15.79
N VAL A 173 -2.78 -0.47 16.51
CA VAL A 173 -2.51 0.49 17.58
C VAL A 173 -1.07 0.98 17.46
N LEU A 174 -0.89 2.30 17.59
CA LEU A 174 0.40 2.98 17.55
C LEU A 174 0.58 3.75 18.86
N ALA A 175 1.75 3.68 19.49
CA ALA A 175 2.06 4.40 20.73
C ALA A 175 3.55 4.77 20.81
N PHE A 176 3.87 5.87 21.46
CA PHE A 176 5.25 6.36 21.62
C PHE A 176 5.70 6.31 23.09
N PRO A 177 6.20 5.18 23.60
CA PRO A 177 6.61 5.09 25.00
C PRO A 177 7.96 5.78 25.29
N SER A 178 8.15 6.21 26.53
CA SER A 178 9.38 6.86 27.01
C SER A 178 10.48 5.88 27.43
N ASN A 179 10.14 4.60 27.63
CA ASN A 179 11.03 3.55 28.12
C ASN A 179 10.64 2.18 27.54
N ILE A 180 11.60 1.31 27.25
CA ILE A 180 11.34 -0.08 26.79
C ILE A 180 10.68 -0.96 27.88
N ALA A 181 10.74 -0.54 29.15
CA ALA A 181 10.02 -1.14 30.29
C ALA A 181 8.49 -1.11 30.16
N VAL A 182 7.95 -0.45 29.13
CA VAL A 182 6.56 -0.56 28.68
C VAL A 182 6.09 -2.01 28.45
N ALA A 183 7.00 -2.96 28.18
CA ALA A 183 6.68 -4.37 27.95
C ALA A 183 6.61 -5.18 29.26
N LYS A 184 5.42 -5.25 29.87
CA LYS A 184 5.16 -5.86 31.19
C LYS A 184 5.68 -7.28 31.38
N GLN A 185 5.66 -8.09 30.32
CA GLN A 185 6.06 -9.51 30.35
C GLN A 185 7.44 -9.74 29.70
N GLY A 186 8.15 -8.68 29.36
CA GLY A 186 9.42 -8.73 28.65
C GLY A 186 9.27 -8.76 27.12
N ILE A 187 10.41 -8.93 26.44
CA ILE A 187 10.54 -8.71 25.00
C ILE A 187 11.25 -9.89 24.32
N HIS A 188 10.69 -10.37 23.21
CA HIS A 188 11.41 -11.19 22.22
C HIS A 188 12.27 -10.28 21.34
N TRP A 189 13.47 -9.97 21.83
CA TRP A 189 14.46 -9.10 21.21
C TRP A 189 15.09 -9.77 19.98
N SER A 190 15.26 -9.01 18.90
CA SER A 190 15.73 -9.46 17.58
C SER A 190 17.07 -8.79 17.23
N PRO A 191 18.24 -9.42 17.44
CA PRO A 191 19.54 -8.74 17.34
C PRO A 191 20.04 -8.43 15.91
N THR A 192 19.21 -8.66 14.87
CA THR A 192 19.55 -8.39 13.46
C THR A 192 18.47 -7.57 12.77
N GLN A 193 18.87 -6.74 11.80
CA GLN A 193 17.98 -5.90 11.00
C GLN A 193 17.25 -6.71 9.92
N MET A 194 16.23 -7.47 10.31
CA MET A 194 15.44 -8.29 9.39
C MET A 194 14.44 -7.46 8.57
N ALA A 195 14.80 -7.15 7.33
CA ALA A 195 14.04 -6.29 6.39
C ALA A 195 12.58 -6.68 6.11
N VAL A 196 12.14 -7.87 6.54
CA VAL A 196 10.73 -8.30 6.54
C VAL A 196 9.89 -7.68 7.66
N SER A 197 10.51 -6.94 8.59
CA SER A 197 9.85 -6.31 9.75
C SER A 197 9.80 -4.79 9.67
N ASP A 198 10.53 -4.19 8.73
CA ASP A 198 10.71 -2.74 8.61
C ASP A 198 9.39 -2.02 8.28
N LEU A 199 9.29 -0.75 8.68
CA LEU A 199 8.18 0.12 8.33
C LEU A 199 8.30 0.53 6.86
N GLN A 200 7.39 0.02 6.02
CA GLN A 200 7.41 0.21 4.55
C GLN A 200 6.34 1.17 4.02
N SER A 201 5.45 1.70 4.86
CA SER A 201 4.30 2.53 4.44
C SER A 201 4.05 3.69 5.40
N ASP A 202 3.32 4.71 4.94
CA ASP A 202 2.89 5.78 5.84
C ASP A 202 1.98 5.27 6.98
N LEU A 203 2.08 5.96 8.11
CA LEU A 203 1.24 5.78 9.29
C LEU A 203 0.26 6.96 9.43
N HIS A 204 0.25 7.93 8.50
CA HIS A 204 -0.60 9.13 8.48
C HIS A 204 -0.48 10.03 9.72
N LEU A 205 0.54 9.78 10.55
CA LEU A 205 0.88 10.55 11.75
C LEU A 205 1.49 11.91 11.38
N GLN A 206 1.82 12.72 12.39
CA GLN A 206 2.66 13.89 12.16
C GLN A 206 4.04 13.44 11.63
N SER A 207 4.60 14.22 10.70
CA SER A 207 5.98 14.01 10.24
C SER A 207 6.93 14.46 11.34
N ILE A 208 7.93 13.64 11.66
CA ILE A 208 8.89 13.88 12.76
C ILE A 208 10.06 14.71 12.21
N PRO A 209 10.61 15.68 12.97
CA PRO A 209 11.83 16.38 12.60
C PRO A 209 13.04 15.44 12.66
N VAL A 210 13.87 15.49 11.61
CA VAL A 210 15.16 14.79 11.51
C VAL A 210 16.24 15.80 11.11
N THR A 211 17.47 15.55 11.54
CA THR A 211 18.62 16.43 11.29
C THR A 211 19.69 15.65 10.55
N TYR A 212 20.24 16.24 9.49
CA TYR A 212 21.35 15.67 8.71
C TYR A 212 22.34 16.75 8.30
N THR A 213 23.55 16.33 7.93
CA THR A 213 24.60 17.19 7.39
C THR A 213 24.76 16.90 5.90
N ASP A 214 24.81 17.93 5.05
CA ASP A 214 25.03 17.78 3.62
C ASP A 214 26.51 17.57 3.25
N THR A 215 26.78 17.35 1.96
CA THR A 215 28.14 17.16 1.43
C THR A 215 29.06 18.37 1.59
N ASN A 216 28.53 19.53 1.97
CA ASN A 216 29.26 20.78 2.20
C ASN A 216 29.50 21.03 3.70
N GLY A 217 29.10 20.10 4.57
CA GLY A 217 29.21 20.25 6.02
C GLY A 217 28.10 21.09 6.67
N LYS A 218 27.06 21.50 5.92
CA LYS A 218 25.95 22.29 6.45
C LYS A 218 24.90 21.37 7.08
N GLN A 219 24.47 21.68 8.30
CA GLN A 219 23.33 21.01 8.93
C GLN A 219 22.00 21.53 8.36
N HIS A 220 21.06 20.61 8.18
CA HIS A 220 19.69 20.87 7.77
C HIS A 220 18.72 20.11 8.68
N GLN A 221 17.62 20.76 9.07
CA GLN A 221 16.52 20.13 9.79
C GLN A 221 15.30 20.03 8.85
N VAL A 222 14.78 18.83 8.66
CA VAL A 222 13.65 18.55 7.76
C VAL A 222 12.65 17.63 8.44
N HIS A 223 11.38 17.68 8.03
CA HIS A 223 10.38 16.75 8.54
C HIS A 223 10.24 15.53 7.60
N ARG A 224 10.09 14.34 8.17
CA ARG A 224 9.93 13.07 7.43
C ARG A 224 8.81 12.20 8.03
N PRO A 225 8.08 11.40 7.22
CA PRO A 225 7.14 10.43 7.77
C PRO A 225 7.90 9.29 8.45
N VAL A 226 7.26 8.63 9.43
CA VAL A 226 7.91 7.67 10.35
C VAL A 226 8.70 6.57 9.62
N HIS A 227 8.16 6.03 8.52
CA HIS A 227 8.77 4.96 7.74
C HIS A 227 10.02 5.38 6.92
N HIS A 228 10.28 6.69 6.78
CA HIS A 228 11.51 7.22 6.16
C HIS A 228 12.62 7.50 7.18
N ILE A 229 12.35 7.39 8.47
CA ILE A 229 13.36 7.56 9.53
C ILE A 229 14.15 6.25 9.65
N PRO A 230 15.48 6.27 9.77
CA PRO A 230 16.26 5.07 10.02
C PRO A 230 15.82 4.40 11.31
N HIS A 231 15.53 3.10 11.26
CA HIS A 231 14.97 2.41 12.41
C HIS A 231 15.40 0.95 12.52
N TYR A 232 15.22 0.42 13.72
CA TYR A 232 15.53 -0.94 14.10
C TYR A 232 14.29 -1.59 14.74
N THR A 233 13.86 -2.73 14.19
CA THR A 233 12.83 -3.57 14.84
C THR A 233 13.46 -4.25 16.06
N PHE A 234 13.34 -3.63 17.23
CA PHE A 234 13.95 -4.08 18.48
C PHE A 234 13.45 -5.47 18.88
N GLY A 235 12.15 -5.72 18.77
CA GLY A 235 11.56 -6.99 19.18
C GLY A 235 10.04 -6.99 19.16
N ARG A 236 9.46 -7.98 19.84
CA ARG A 236 8.01 -8.11 20.06
C ARG A 236 7.68 -8.32 21.53
N PHE A 237 6.51 -7.87 21.96
CA PHE A 237 6.05 -8.03 23.33
C PHE A 237 5.72 -9.51 23.59
N ILE A 238 5.98 -9.96 24.81
CA ILE A 238 5.51 -11.27 25.30
C ILE A 238 4.09 -11.13 25.85
N GLY A 239 3.25 -12.12 25.57
CA GLY A 239 1.81 -12.11 25.89
C GLY A 239 0.97 -11.27 24.91
N PHE A 240 1.60 -10.56 23.97
CA PHE A 240 0.93 -9.88 22.86
C PHE A 240 1.89 -9.69 21.66
N GLU A 241 2.29 -10.81 21.04
CA GLU A 241 3.37 -10.89 20.04
C GLU A 241 3.09 -10.19 18.70
N ASP A 242 1.87 -9.67 18.50
CA ASP A 242 1.52 -8.79 17.39
C ASP A 242 2.01 -7.34 17.59
N ILE A 243 2.27 -6.92 18.84
CA ILE A 243 2.95 -5.65 19.12
C ILE A 243 4.45 -5.81 18.85
N SER A 244 4.92 -5.11 17.80
CA SER A 244 6.34 -4.95 17.50
C SER A 244 6.85 -3.61 18.01
N MET A 245 8.03 -3.62 18.65
CA MET A 245 8.74 -2.45 19.14
C MET A 245 9.81 -2.01 18.15
N TYR A 246 9.86 -0.73 17.85
CA TYR A 246 10.83 -0.09 16.97
C TYR A 246 11.61 0.99 17.72
N LEU A 247 12.90 1.09 17.46
CA LEU A 247 13.72 2.26 17.81
C LEU A 247 13.96 3.07 16.55
N LEU A 248 13.51 4.33 16.53
CA LEU A 248 13.70 5.28 15.44
C LEU A 248 14.89 6.20 15.79
N PHE A 249 15.73 6.53 14.81
CA PHE A 249 16.96 7.31 15.02
C PHE A 249 16.96 8.57 14.12
N PRO A 250 16.37 9.70 14.58
CA PRO A 250 16.29 10.93 13.80
C PRO A 250 17.63 11.50 13.32
N LYS A 251 18.69 11.32 14.11
CA LYS A 251 20.06 11.80 13.83
C LYS A 251 20.90 10.87 12.93
N LEU A 252 20.39 9.68 12.57
CA LEU A 252 20.98 8.83 11.53
C LEU A 252 20.42 9.10 10.12
N TYR A 253 19.46 10.04 9.98
CA TYR A 253 18.86 10.36 8.69
C TYR A 253 19.89 10.93 7.72
N ARG A 254 19.80 10.50 6.45
CA ARG A 254 20.71 10.85 5.37
C ARG A 254 19.90 10.99 4.08
N GLU A 255 20.00 12.13 3.39
CA GLU A 255 19.14 12.46 2.26
C GLU A 255 19.41 11.60 1.01
N GLU A 256 20.64 11.11 0.83
CA GLU A 256 21.00 10.18 -0.23
C GLU A 256 20.47 8.76 0.01
N GLN A 257 20.04 8.43 1.23
CA GLN A 257 19.64 7.08 1.61
C GLN A 257 18.16 6.80 1.31
N LYS A 258 17.93 5.94 0.31
CA LYS A 258 16.58 5.60 -0.21
C LYS A 258 15.82 4.55 0.61
N CYS A 259 16.34 4.13 1.76
CA CYS A 259 15.70 3.16 2.64
C CYS A 259 15.96 3.48 4.12
N SER A 260 15.06 3.00 4.98
CA SER A 260 15.08 3.21 6.43
C SER A 260 15.88 2.16 7.22
N LYS A 261 16.56 1.23 6.53
CA LYS A 261 17.54 0.34 7.16
C LYS A 261 18.72 1.17 7.69
N ILE A 262 19.14 0.92 8.93
CA ILE A 262 20.37 1.51 9.48
C ILE A 262 21.57 0.86 8.78
N ARG A 263 22.62 1.62 8.48
CA ARG A 263 23.82 1.08 7.83
C ARG A 263 24.49 0.04 8.72
N ASP A 264 25.13 -0.95 8.12
CA ASP A 264 25.81 -2.02 8.86
C ASP A 264 26.92 -1.48 9.78
N GLU A 265 27.53 -0.34 9.43
CA GLU A 265 28.51 0.41 10.25
C GLU A 265 27.86 1.05 11.51
N ASP A 266 26.81 1.85 11.32
CA ASP A 266 26.07 2.48 12.42
C ASP A 266 25.45 1.42 13.35
N PHE A 267 24.89 0.34 12.77
CA PHE A 267 24.21 -0.70 13.53
C PHE A 267 25.18 -1.60 14.31
N ARG A 268 26.40 -1.86 13.78
CA ARG A 268 27.48 -2.50 14.57
C ARG A 268 27.82 -1.62 15.77
N LEU A 269 28.01 -0.31 15.57
CA LEU A 269 28.36 0.63 16.63
C LEU A 269 27.25 0.76 17.71
N TRP A 270 25.98 0.77 17.29
CA TRP A 270 24.82 0.70 18.19
C TRP A 270 24.81 -0.59 19.03
N MET A 271 24.96 -1.74 18.39
CA MET A 271 24.92 -3.05 19.04
C MET A 271 26.08 -3.23 20.02
N ASP A 272 27.32 -3.06 19.54
CA ASP A 272 28.54 -3.40 20.29
C ASP A 272 28.95 -2.30 21.27
N GLY A 273 28.63 -1.03 20.97
CA GLY A 273 29.00 0.12 21.81
C GLY A 273 27.95 0.51 22.85
N ILE A 274 26.66 0.24 22.62
CA ILE A 274 25.55 0.74 23.45
C ILE A 274 24.66 -0.41 23.94
N LEU A 275 23.99 -1.13 23.04
CA LEU A 275 22.90 -2.03 23.41
C LEU A 275 23.38 -3.30 24.14
N LEU A 276 24.37 -4.01 23.59
CA LEU A 276 24.94 -5.19 24.26
C LEU A 276 25.62 -4.81 25.59
N PRO A 277 26.44 -3.75 25.69
CA PRO A 277 26.98 -3.29 26.98
C PRO A 277 25.92 -2.89 28.02
N ALA A 278 24.73 -2.43 27.62
CA ALA A 278 23.62 -2.18 28.54
C ALA A 278 22.98 -3.49 29.01
N ILE A 279 22.63 -4.39 28.09
CA ILE A 279 22.05 -5.71 28.38
C ILE A 279 22.98 -6.53 29.32
N TYR A 280 24.27 -6.60 29.02
CA TYR A 280 25.26 -7.38 29.79
C TYR A 280 25.61 -6.78 31.17
N LYS A 281 25.13 -5.57 31.50
CA LYS A 281 25.23 -5.01 32.86
C LYS A 281 24.04 -5.38 33.75
N CYS A 282 22.83 -5.39 33.18
CA CYS A 282 21.60 -5.56 33.96
C CYS A 282 21.20 -7.03 34.14
N TYR A 283 21.54 -7.89 33.18
CA TYR A 283 21.21 -9.32 33.23
C TYR A 283 22.39 -10.16 33.71
N SER A 284 22.12 -11.14 34.58
CA SER A 284 23.13 -12.04 35.13
C SER A 284 23.77 -12.95 34.07
N ALA A 285 25.00 -13.42 34.36
CA ALA A 285 25.77 -14.32 33.49
C ALA A 285 24.96 -15.54 32.98
N ALA A 286 24.10 -16.11 33.83
CA ALA A 286 23.24 -17.25 33.50
C ALA A 286 22.17 -16.96 32.42
N HIS A 287 21.80 -15.70 32.22
CA HIS A 287 20.94 -15.28 31.11
C HIS A 287 21.77 -14.91 29.88
N VAL A 288 22.78 -14.03 30.04
CA VAL A 288 23.52 -13.46 28.91
C VAL A 288 24.49 -14.43 28.22
N GLN A 289 24.79 -15.59 28.84
CA GLN A 289 25.48 -16.71 28.17
C GLN A 289 24.73 -17.23 26.93
N HIS A 290 23.42 -16.96 26.82
CA HIS A 290 22.59 -17.37 25.70
C HIS A 290 22.45 -16.28 24.62
N TYR A 291 22.97 -15.07 24.84
CA TYR A 291 22.82 -13.93 23.91
C TYR A 291 24.04 -13.82 22.97
N PRO A 292 23.90 -13.17 21.80
CA PRO A 292 25.05 -12.89 20.94
C PRO A 292 25.98 -11.87 21.61
N SER A 293 27.27 -12.18 21.67
CA SER A 293 28.31 -11.35 22.26
C SER A 293 28.75 -10.15 21.41
N SER A 294 28.29 -10.06 20.16
CA SER A 294 28.49 -8.93 19.26
C SER A 294 27.48 -8.94 18.11
N TYR A 295 27.38 -7.82 17.39
CA TYR A 295 26.67 -7.69 16.11
C TYR A 295 27.06 -8.80 15.12
N ASP A 296 28.36 -9.00 14.89
CA ASP A 296 28.83 -9.99 13.92
C ASP A 296 28.48 -11.41 14.39
N HIS A 297 28.59 -11.72 15.68
CA HIS A 297 28.14 -13.01 16.22
C HIS A 297 26.63 -13.22 15.96
N GLY A 298 25.79 -12.20 16.20
CA GLY A 298 24.36 -12.24 15.87
C GLY A 298 24.09 -12.46 14.37
N ARG A 299 24.84 -11.78 13.49
CA ARG A 299 24.74 -11.86 12.02
C ARG A 299 25.17 -13.20 11.44
N TYR A 300 26.26 -13.79 11.95
CA TYR A 300 26.69 -15.11 11.49
C TYR A 300 25.72 -16.19 12.00
N ASN A 301 25.26 -16.13 13.25
CA ASN A 301 24.24 -17.04 13.77
C ASN A 301 22.90 -16.95 12.98
N SER A 302 22.49 -15.75 12.57
CA SER A 302 21.28 -15.58 11.74
C SER A 302 21.43 -16.11 10.32
N THR A 303 22.65 -16.32 9.81
CA THR A 303 22.88 -16.85 8.45
C THR A 303 23.33 -18.31 8.41
N ALA A 304 23.87 -18.85 9.52
CA ALA A 304 24.36 -20.23 9.68
C ALA A 304 23.54 -21.29 8.91
N ARG A 305 22.24 -21.45 9.25
CA ARG A 305 21.34 -22.44 8.61
C ARG A 305 21.21 -22.29 7.09
N GLY A 306 21.38 -21.08 6.56
CA GLY A 306 21.31 -20.78 5.13
C GLY A 306 22.65 -20.84 4.38
N VAL A 307 23.77 -20.95 5.10
CA VAL A 307 25.14 -20.89 4.54
C VAL A 307 25.92 -22.18 4.79
N GLU A 308 25.93 -22.68 6.03
CA GLU A 308 26.70 -23.87 6.43
C GLU A 308 26.14 -25.16 5.82
N GLY A 309 24.84 -25.19 5.50
CA GLY A 309 24.17 -26.31 4.83
C GLY A 309 24.33 -26.35 3.29
N LEU A 310 25.13 -25.46 2.69
CA LEU A 310 25.24 -25.35 1.23
C LEU A 310 26.15 -26.42 0.61
N SER A 311 25.55 -27.50 0.11
CA SER A 311 26.24 -28.56 -0.63
C SER A 311 26.34 -28.33 -2.15
N GLN A 312 25.65 -27.32 -2.69
CA GLN A 312 25.67 -26.95 -4.12
C GLN A 312 25.62 -25.43 -4.31
N ARG A 313 26.17 -24.93 -5.42
CA ARG A 313 26.21 -23.48 -5.75
C ARG A 313 24.84 -22.95 -6.21
N VAL A 314 24.01 -22.43 -5.30
CA VAL A 314 22.82 -21.65 -5.65
C VAL A 314 22.63 -20.47 -4.68
N HIS A 315 22.37 -19.27 -5.25
CA HIS A 315 22.15 -17.96 -4.59
C HIS A 315 23.29 -17.41 -3.70
N PRO A 316 23.78 -16.18 -3.94
CA PRO A 316 24.89 -15.58 -3.17
C PRO A 316 24.46 -14.94 -1.83
N VAL A 317 23.19 -15.03 -1.45
CA VAL A 317 22.66 -14.47 -0.20
C VAL A 317 22.08 -15.62 0.63
N GLY A 318 22.74 -15.94 1.75
CA GLY A 318 22.24 -16.91 2.71
C GLY A 318 20.91 -16.45 3.30
N ARG A 319 19.92 -17.34 3.35
CA ARG A 319 18.61 -17.02 3.93
C ARG A 319 18.73 -16.82 5.44
N GLU A 320 18.51 -15.60 5.91
CA GLU A 320 18.48 -15.30 7.34
C GLU A 320 17.36 -16.07 8.04
N GLN A 321 17.72 -16.76 9.13
CA GLN A 321 16.78 -17.32 10.11
C GLN A 321 16.53 -16.30 11.23
N ARG A 322 15.26 -16.17 11.63
CA ARG A 322 14.86 -15.28 12.72
C ARG A 322 15.27 -15.89 14.06
N LEU A 323 16.38 -15.42 14.62
CA LEU A 323 16.76 -15.68 16.00
C LEU A 323 16.19 -14.57 16.89
N VAL A 324 15.60 -14.96 18.01
CA VAL A 324 15.09 -14.03 19.03
C VAL A 324 15.48 -14.51 20.42
N TYR A 325 15.70 -13.56 21.32
CA TYR A 325 16.18 -13.81 22.68
C TYR A 325 15.25 -13.09 23.67
N PHE A 326 15.01 -13.69 24.84
CA PHE A 326 14.09 -13.15 25.83
C PHE A 326 14.79 -12.15 26.75
N LEU A 327 14.35 -10.89 26.72
CA LEU A 327 14.72 -9.89 27.72
C LEU A 327 13.62 -9.85 28.81
N GLN A 328 13.97 -10.22 30.04
CA GLN A 328 13.03 -10.22 31.18
C GLN A 328 12.63 -8.80 31.58
N PRO A 329 11.36 -8.58 32.01
CA PRO A 329 10.82 -7.24 32.28
C PRO A 329 11.56 -6.50 33.39
N ASP A 330 11.94 -7.20 34.46
CA ASP A 330 12.49 -6.66 35.71
C ASP A 330 13.69 -5.72 35.53
N ALA A 331 14.47 -5.89 34.47
CA ALA A 331 15.67 -5.10 34.17
C ALA A 331 15.52 -4.14 32.97
N LEU A 332 14.37 -4.11 32.28
CA LEU A 332 14.20 -3.30 31.07
C LEU A 332 14.38 -1.79 31.32
N GLU A 333 13.97 -1.31 32.50
CA GLU A 333 14.12 0.09 32.89
C GLU A 333 15.60 0.48 33.11
N GLU A 334 16.38 -0.40 33.75
CA GLU A 334 17.82 -0.22 33.95
C GLU A 334 18.60 -0.31 32.63
N VAL A 335 18.22 -1.24 31.74
CA VAL A 335 18.76 -1.32 30.37
C VAL A 335 18.53 0.00 29.63
N TRP A 336 17.34 0.60 29.73
CA TRP A 336 17.08 1.91 29.10
C TRP A 336 17.87 3.06 29.73
N ALA A 337 18.01 3.08 31.06
CA ALA A 337 18.86 4.04 31.76
C ALA A 337 20.34 3.92 31.32
N HIS A 338 20.84 2.70 31.12
CA HIS A 338 22.18 2.48 30.59
C HIS A 338 22.33 2.85 29.11
N ILE A 339 21.35 2.57 28.25
CA ILE A 339 21.33 3.02 26.84
C ILE A 339 21.39 4.55 26.77
N THR A 340 20.46 5.23 27.44
CA THR A 340 20.35 6.70 27.44
C THR A 340 21.54 7.40 28.09
N THR A 341 22.21 6.75 29.05
CA THR A 341 23.50 7.20 29.58
C THR A 341 24.63 7.00 28.57
N ALA A 342 24.69 5.82 27.93
CA ALA A 342 25.78 5.46 27.02
C ALA A 342 25.84 6.39 25.78
N ILE A 343 24.68 6.75 25.23
CA ILE A 343 24.52 7.68 24.09
C ILE A 343 25.20 9.04 24.32
N ARG A 344 25.31 9.50 25.57
CA ARG A 344 25.92 10.80 25.93
C ARG A 344 27.46 10.79 25.89
N HIS A 345 28.11 9.65 25.69
CA HIS A 345 29.57 9.60 25.57
C HIS A 345 30.03 10.02 24.15
N PRO A 346 31.25 10.58 24.02
CA PRO A 346 31.83 10.92 22.72
C PRO A 346 31.88 9.71 21.76
N GLY A 347 31.33 9.89 20.56
CA GLY A 347 31.27 8.86 19.51
C GLY A 347 29.89 8.22 19.34
N PHE A 348 28.89 8.60 20.15
CA PHE A 348 27.53 8.05 20.11
C PHE A 348 26.43 9.09 19.89
N GLN A 349 26.76 10.38 19.69
CA GLN A 349 25.78 11.47 19.56
C GLN A 349 24.80 11.31 18.38
N GLN A 350 25.18 10.57 17.34
CA GLN A 350 24.31 10.19 16.22
C GLN A 350 23.14 9.27 16.62
N PHE A 351 23.17 8.71 17.83
CA PHE A 351 22.09 7.95 18.45
C PHE A 351 21.33 8.77 19.52
N GLU A 352 21.53 10.08 19.63
CA GLU A 352 20.67 10.93 20.46
C GLU A 352 19.24 11.01 19.90
N ASP A 353 18.29 11.39 20.78
CA ASP A 353 16.88 11.59 20.45
C ASP A 353 16.18 10.35 19.85
N ILE A 354 16.52 9.15 20.35
CA ILE A 354 15.82 7.91 19.99
C ILE A 354 14.35 8.02 20.37
N ILE A 355 13.47 7.74 19.41
CA ILE A 355 12.03 7.62 19.63
C ILE A 355 11.67 6.14 19.63
N ILE A 356 11.06 5.65 20.71
CA ILE A 356 10.46 4.32 20.72
C ILE A 356 9.09 4.40 20.06
N LEU A 357 8.79 3.48 19.16
CA LEU A 357 7.45 3.29 18.59
C LEU A 357 6.97 1.87 18.87
N LEU A 358 5.75 1.74 19.39
CA LEU A 358 5.00 0.50 19.39
C LEU A 358 4.05 0.46 18.20
N GLN A 359 3.93 -0.72 17.59
CA GLN A 359 2.96 -0.98 16.54
C GLN A 359 2.38 -2.38 16.69
N GLY A 360 1.14 -2.45 17.16
CA GLY A 360 0.29 -3.62 16.98
C GLY A 360 -0.40 -3.53 15.62
N LYS A 361 -0.43 -4.62 14.84
CA LYS A 361 -1.04 -4.67 13.49
C LYS A 361 -1.70 -6.02 13.23
N ASN A 362 -2.65 -6.04 12.29
CA ASN A 362 -3.48 -7.20 11.93
C ASN A 362 -4.38 -7.69 13.08
N LEU A 363 -4.66 -6.82 14.05
CA LEU A 363 -5.44 -7.13 15.25
C LEU A 363 -6.93 -7.38 14.93
N LYS A 364 -7.39 -7.10 13.69
CA LYS A 364 -8.79 -7.18 13.24
C LYS A 364 -9.50 -8.51 13.49
N VAL A 365 -8.80 -9.63 13.60
CA VAL A 365 -9.43 -10.93 13.93
C VAL A 365 -9.38 -11.20 15.43
N LEU A 366 -8.30 -10.78 16.08
CA LEU A 366 -8.07 -10.98 17.51
C LEU A 366 -9.07 -10.19 18.37
N THR A 367 -9.40 -8.96 17.98
CA THR A 367 -10.22 -8.03 18.79
C THR A 367 -11.71 -8.03 18.44
N LYS A 368 -12.12 -8.69 17.33
CA LYS A 368 -13.46 -8.54 16.74
C LYS A 368 -14.61 -9.11 17.55
N ASP A 369 -15.68 -8.34 17.72
CA ASP A 369 -16.95 -8.84 18.26
C ASP A 369 -18.19 -8.18 17.63
N VAL A 370 -19.37 -8.73 17.93
CA VAL A 370 -20.69 -8.27 17.45
C VAL A 370 -21.29 -7.13 18.29
N THR A 371 -20.62 -6.73 19.37
CA THR A 371 -20.94 -5.51 20.15
C THR A 371 -19.67 -4.71 20.43
N TRP A 372 -19.81 -3.39 20.51
CA TRP A 372 -18.70 -2.49 20.79
C TRP A 372 -18.04 -2.81 22.14
N ASP A 373 -18.84 -3.07 23.19
CA ASP A 373 -18.31 -3.32 24.53
C ASP A 373 -17.41 -4.57 24.60
N LYS A 374 -17.78 -5.66 23.92
CA LYS A 374 -16.99 -6.89 23.88
C LYS A 374 -15.68 -6.72 23.11
N MET A 375 -15.69 -5.94 22.03
CA MET A 375 -14.48 -5.52 21.32
C MET A 375 -13.56 -4.73 22.26
N MET A 376 -14.10 -3.73 22.97
CA MET A 376 -13.35 -2.91 23.93
C MET A 376 -12.77 -3.75 25.07
N ILE A 377 -13.54 -4.67 25.67
CA ILE A 377 -13.07 -5.60 26.70
C ILE A 377 -11.96 -6.49 26.16
N ARG A 378 -12.14 -7.10 24.98
CA ARG A 378 -11.12 -8.01 24.44
C ARG A 378 -9.82 -7.28 24.11
N PHE A 379 -9.89 -6.10 23.49
CA PHE A 379 -8.70 -5.28 23.26
C PHE A 379 -8.02 -4.86 24.57
N ARG A 380 -8.80 -4.32 25.54
CA ARG A 380 -8.27 -3.89 26.85
C ARG A 380 -7.62 -5.05 27.62
N ASN A 381 -8.13 -6.28 27.52
CA ASN A 381 -7.52 -7.45 28.15
C ASN A 381 -6.11 -7.76 27.60
N TYR A 382 -5.95 -7.82 26.27
CA TYR A 382 -4.62 -8.03 25.67
C TYR A 382 -3.68 -6.86 25.99
N TRP A 383 -4.13 -5.63 25.72
CA TRP A 383 -3.34 -4.41 25.90
C TRP A 383 -2.85 -4.24 27.35
N THR A 384 -3.75 -4.27 28.34
CA THR A 384 -3.37 -4.04 29.75
C THR A 384 -2.53 -5.16 30.37
N SER A 385 -2.56 -6.38 29.80
CA SER A 385 -1.69 -7.48 30.23
C SER A 385 -0.24 -7.34 29.74
N ALA A 386 -0.02 -6.71 28.58
CA ALA A 386 1.29 -6.62 27.94
C ALA A 386 1.94 -5.23 28.03
N VAL A 387 1.14 -4.16 28.12
CA VAL A 387 1.58 -2.75 28.08
C VAL A 387 1.47 -2.08 29.45
N ASP A 388 2.55 -1.49 29.93
CA ASP A 388 2.55 -0.59 31.09
C ASP A 388 2.36 0.87 30.65
N GLU A 389 1.14 1.39 30.83
CA GLU A 389 0.77 2.76 30.44
C GLU A 389 1.54 3.84 31.23
N ARG A 390 2.22 3.50 32.34
CA ARG A 390 3.12 4.44 33.06
C ARG A 390 4.24 4.97 32.17
N TYR A 391 4.65 4.22 31.16
CA TYR A 391 5.69 4.62 30.19
C TYR A 391 5.10 5.11 28.86
N THR A 392 3.78 5.22 28.71
CA THR A 392 3.13 5.62 27.45
C THR A 392 2.79 7.12 27.45
N THR A 393 3.16 7.84 26.39
CA THR A 393 2.78 9.26 26.21
C THR A 393 1.30 9.42 25.83
N PRO A 394 0.72 10.64 25.88
CA PRO A 394 -0.58 10.93 25.30
C PRO A 394 -0.71 10.57 23.80
N GLU A 395 0.39 10.57 23.05
CA GLU A 395 0.43 10.15 21.64
C GLU A 395 0.23 8.62 21.48
N VAL A 396 -1.04 8.22 21.52
CA VAL A 396 -1.53 6.88 21.18
C VAL A 396 -2.63 7.02 20.13
N TYR A 397 -2.61 6.14 19.13
CA TYR A 397 -3.57 6.12 18.02
C TYR A 397 -4.12 4.71 17.79
N PHE A 398 -5.39 4.62 17.44
CA PHE A 398 -6.11 3.37 17.18
C PHE A 398 -6.73 3.40 15.78
N ASP A 399 -6.70 2.28 15.07
CA ASP A 399 -7.51 2.04 13.88
C ASP A 399 -8.80 1.32 14.29
N ILE A 400 -9.89 2.07 14.50
CA ILE A 400 -11.22 1.50 14.73
C ILE A 400 -11.69 0.87 13.43
N GLY A 401 -11.89 -0.44 13.43
CA GLY A 401 -12.53 -1.19 12.36
C GLY A 401 -14.01 -1.42 12.64
N LYS A 402 -14.84 -1.27 11.61
CA LYS A 402 -16.23 -1.75 11.58
C LYS A 402 -16.46 -2.49 10.28
N GLU A 403 -16.98 -3.70 10.36
CA GLU A 403 -17.29 -4.54 9.21
C GLU A 403 -18.77 -4.92 9.21
N THR A 404 -19.46 -4.60 8.13
CA THR A 404 -20.85 -4.98 7.86
C THR A 404 -20.83 -6.16 6.89
N CYS A 405 -21.31 -7.32 7.33
CA CYS A 405 -21.17 -8.59 6.61
C CYS A 405 -22.52 -9.33 6.52
N PRO A 406 -22.83 -10.04 5.41
CA PRO A 406 -24.04 -10.86 5.32
C PRO A 406 -24.10 -11.92 6.42
N GLN A 407 -25.30 -12.21 6.92
CA GLN A 407 -25.47 -13.13 8.05
C GLN A 407 -25.51 -14.62 7.66
N GLN A 408 -25.47 -14.98 6.37
CA GLN A 408 -25.36 -16.39 5.98
C GLN A 408 -23.98 -16.95 6.33
N ALA A 409 -23.96 -18.18 6.85
CA ALA A 409 -22.72 -18.88 7.15
C ALA A 409 -21.91 -19.17 5.87
N SER A 410 -20.66 -18.72 5.85
CA SER A 410 -19.68 -19.09 4.83
C SER A 410 -19.36 -20.58 4.89
N GLN A 411 -19.15 -21.20 3.73
CA GLN A 411 -18.77 -22.61 3.60
C GLN A 411 -17.47 -22.75 2.79
N VAL A 412 -16.83 -23.91 2.90
CA VAL A 412 -15.66 -24.28 2.10
C VAL A 412 -16.13 -25.15 0.94
N VAL A 413 -15.74 -24.80 -0.28
CA VAL A 413 -16.10 -25.54 -1.49
C VAL A 413 -15.66 -27.02 -1.38
N PRO A 414 -16.56 -28.00 -1.58
CA PRO A 414 -16.24 -29.42 -1.49
C PRO A 414 -15.05 -29.85 -2.35
N TRP A 415 -14.23 -30.77 -1.82
CA TRP A 415 -13.05 -31.30 -2.52
C TRP A 415 -13.36 -31.87 -3.90
N SER A 416 -14.53 -32.49 -4.10
CA SER A 416 -14.96 -32.98 -5.42
C SER A 416 -15.11 -31.86 -6.46
N GLN A 417 -15.69 -30.72 -6.08
CA GLN A 417 -15.82 -29.55 -6.96
C GLN A 417 -14.45 -28.89 -7.19
N LEU A 418 -13.63 -28.75 -6.15
CA LEU A 418 -12.26 -28.25 -6.26
C LEU A 418 -11.39 -29.09 -7.20
N ALA A 419 -11.46 -30.42 -7.08
CA ALA A 419 -10.68 -31.36 -7.90
C ALA A 419 -11.18 -31.45 -9.35
N ALA A 420 -12.46 -31.20 -9.60
CA ALA A 420 -12.99 -31.04 -10.95
C ALA A 420 -12.59 -29.70 -11.60
N GLY A 421 -12.22 -28.68 -10.79
CA GLY A 421 -11.91 -27.33 -11.26
C GLY A 421 -13.14 -26.53 -11.73
N VAL A 422 -14.35 -27.08 -11.57
CA VAL A 422 -15.60 -26.53 -12.10
C VAL A 422 -16.21 -25.53 -11.12
N MET A 423 -16.60 -24.37 -11.63
CA MET A 423 -17.36 -23.36 -10.89
C MET A 423 -18.87 -23.57 -11.12
N GLU A 424 -19.42 -24.61 -10.49
CA GLU A 424 -20.87 -24.87 -10.51
C GLU A 424 -21.59 -23.97 -9.50
N SER A 425 -22.57 -23.20 -9.97
CA SER A 425 -23.38 -22.33 -9.10
C SER A 425 -24.19 -23.15 -8.08
N PRO A 426 -24.10 -22.87 -6.77
CA PRO A 426 -24.80 -23.65 -5.75
C PRO A 426 -26.33 -23.70 -5.92
N ILE A 427 -26.90 -24.87 -5.63
CA ILE A 427 -28.33 -25.17 -5.74
C ILE A 427 -29.12 -24.53 -4.59
N GLU A 428 -28.54 -24.48 -3.38
CA GLU A 428 -29.16 -23.85 -2.20
C GLU A 428 -28.20 -22.87 -1.50
N LYS A 429 -28.76 -21.92 -0.73
CA LYS A 429 -28.10 -20.89 0.09
C LYS A 429 -26.72 -20.42 -0.43
N ARG A 430 -26.76 -19.55 -1.44
CA ARG A 430 -25.56 -18.88 -1.97
C ARG A 430 -25.02 -17.88 -0.95
N ALA A 431 -23.71 -17.86 -0.77
CA ALA A 431 -23.03 -16.82 -0.01
C ALA A 431 -23.09 -15.47 -0.75
N GLU A 432 -23.09 -14.38 0.00
CA GLU A 432 -23.21 -13.01 -0.54
C GLU A 432 -21.93 -12.18 -0.34
N THR A 433 -21.64 -11.30 -1.30
CA THR A 433 -20.59 -10.30 -1.18
C THR A 433 -21.18 -8.90 -1.29
N LEU A 434 -20.86 -8.06 -0.31
CA LEU A 434 -21.24 -6.66 -0.29
C LEU A 434 -20.18 -5.78 -0.96
N LEU A 435 -20.66 -4.80 -1.73
CA LEU A 435 -19.84 -3.80 -2.39
C LEU A 435 -20.41 -2.40 -2.15
N TYR A 436 -19.60 -1.45 -1.66
CA TYR A 436 -20.07 -0.07 -1.43
C TYR A 436 -20.67 0.55 -2.70
N ARG A 437 -21.83 1.20 -2.55
CA ARG A 437 -22.42 2.08 -3.56
C ARG A 437 -21.59 3.36 -3.64
N ARG A 438 -21.15 3.70 -4.85
CA ARG A 438 -20.25 4.85 -5.08
C ARG A 438 -20.88 6.18 -4.69
N CYS A 439 -22.18 6.37 -4.97
CA CYS A 439 -22.92 7.57 -4.57
C CYS A 439 -22.91 7.79 -3.05
N CYS A 440 -22.94 6.72 -2.24
CA CYS A 440 -22.87 6.80 -0.78
C CYS A 440 -21.47 7.23 -0.32
N LEU A 441 -20.41 6.68 -0.93
CA LEU A 441 -19.02 7.09 -0.66
C LEU A 441 -18.77 8.56 -1.07
N GLU A 442 -19.23 8.98 -2.25
CA GLU A 442 -19.10 10.35 -2.74
C GLU A 442 -19.92 11.34 -1.90
N SER A 443 -21.12 10.95 -1.44
CA SER A 443 -21.92 11.75 -0.50
C SER A 443 -21.22 11.91 0.85
N TYR A 444 -20.70 10.83 1.43
CA TYR A 444 -19.92 10.89 2.68
C TYR A 444 -18.69 11.81 2.53
N ALA A 445 -17.92 11.64 1.45
CA ALA A 445 -16.76 12.48 1.15
C ALA A 445 -17.14 13.97 0.96
N CYS A 446 -18.31 14.24 0.39
CA CYS A 446 -18.86 15.58 0.23
C CYS A 446 -19.33 16.18 1.56
N GLN A 447 -20.00 15.41 2.42
CA GLN A 447 -20.42 15.84 3.76
C GLN A 447 -19.22 16.15 4.66
N VAL A 448 -18.22 15.27 4.70
CA VAL A 448 -16.97 15.49 5.44
C VAL A 448 -16.25 16.76 4.98
N LYS A 449 -16.33 17.09 3.68
CA LYS A 449 -15.74 18.30 3.08
C LYS A 449 -16.55 19.57 3.32
N ASN A 450 -17.88 19.54 3.15
CA ASN A 450 -18.71 20.74 3.25
C ASN A 450 -18.83 21.26 4.70
N ARG A 451 -18.67 20.38 5.70
CA ARG A 451 -18.48 20.77 7.11
C ARG A 451 -17.17 21.53 7.37
N LEU A 452 -16.24 21.65 6.39
CA LEU A 452 -14.95 22.36 6.51
C LEU A 452 -14.96 23.79 5.96
N ALA A 453 -16.11 24.41 5.66
CA ALA A 453 -16.17 25.73 5.01
C ALA A 453 -15.53 26.91 5.78
N LYS A 454 -14.98 26.68 6.98
CA LYS A 454 -14.21 27.64 7.79
C LYS A 454 -12.71 27.30 7.92
N ASP A 455 -12.27 26.09 7.55
CA ASP A 455 -10.91 25.59 7.80
C ASP A 455 -10.05 25.51 6.52
N GLY A 456 -8.95 26.26 6.49
CA GLY A 456 -7.99 26.29 5.36
C GLY A 456 -7.10 25.05 5.21
N GLY A 457 -7.61 23.84 5.46
CA GLY A 457 -6.85 22.58 5.45
C GLY A 457 -7.26 21.64 4.33
N THR A 458 -6.48 21.55 3.25
CA THR A 458 -6.75 20.64 2.12
C THR A 458 -6.76 19.17 2.55
N GLN A 459 -7.92 18.52 2.43
CA GLN A 459 -8.11 17.08 2.62
C GLN A 459 -7.70 16.31 1.35
N LYS A 460 -6.99 15.19 1.49
CA LYS A 460 -6.69 14.28 0.37
C LYS A 460 -7.76 13.20 0.33
N GLN A 461 -8.51 13.14 -0.76
CA GLN A 461 -9.55 12.12 -1.02
C GLN A 461 -9.14 11.31 -2.25
N VAL A 462 -9.24 9.99 -2.22
CA VAL A 462 -8.96 9.12 -3.38
C VAL A 462 -10.00 8.02 -3.49
N SER A 463 -10.64 7.92 -4.67
CA SER A 463 -11.65 6.89 -4.98
C SER A 463 -11.07 5.83 -5.92
N TYR A 464 -11.38 4.56 -5.64
CA TYR A 464 -10.83 3.40 -6.33
C TYR A 464 -11.99 2.55 -6.90
N PRO A 465 -12.31 2.63 -8.20
CA PRO A 465 -13.40 1.86 -8.81
C PRO A 465 -13.16 0.34 -8.70
N PHE A 466 -14.17 -0.42 -8.31
CA PHE A 466 -14.01 -1.86 -8.13
C PHE A 466 -14.05 -2.59 -9.48
N SER A 467 -12.94 -3.23 -9.87
CA SER A 467 -12.88 -4.18 -10.99
C SER A 467 -13.54 -3.71 -12.30
N MET A 468 -13.33 -2.45 -12.68
CA MET A 468 -13.91 -1.79 -13.87
C MET A 468 -15.44 -1.53 -13.84
N LEU A 469 -16.12 -1.73 -12.71
CA LEU A 469 -17.51 -1.28 -12.51
C LEU A 469 -17.56 0.22 -12.15
N ARG A 470 -18.51 0.98 -12.70
CA ARG A 470 -18.59 2.45 -12.51
C ARG A 470 -19.14 2.85 -11.15
N ASP A 471 -20.12 2.10 -10.65
CA ASP A 471 -21.04 2.54 -9.59
C ASP A 471 -20.68 1.97 -8.21
N THR A 472 -19.52 1.33 -8.10
CA THR A 472 -18.99 0.75 -6.88
C THR A 472 -17.47 0.94 -6.77
N GLY A 473 -16.95 1.02 -5.55
CA GLY A 473 -15.52 1.20 -5.31
C GLY A 473 -15.12 1.18 -3.84
N SER A 474 -13.90 1.65 -3.60
CA SER A 474 -13.33 1.94 -2.29
C SER A 474 -12.95 3.42 -2.20
N LEU A 475 -12.86 3.98 -1.00
CA LEU A 475 -12.55 5.39 -0.75
C LEU A 475 -11.49 5.52 0.35
N THR A 476 -10.54 6.43 0.18
CA THR A 476 -9.62 6.87 1.25
C THR A 476 -9.75 8.37 1.49
N ILE A 477 -9.68 8.74 2.76
CA ILE A 477 -9.73 10.11 3.27
C ILE A 477 -8.55 10.30 4.22
N GLU A 478 -7.63 11.18 3.86
CA GLU A 478 -6.56 11.65 4.74
C GLU A 478 -6.85 13.11 5.12
N THR A 479 -6.93 13.38 6.42
CA THR A 479 -7.30 14.71 6.93
C THR A 479 -6.16 15.70 6.74
N GLY A 480 -6.50 16.93 6.33
CA GLY A 480 -5.52 17.97 6.09
C GLY A 480 -4.72 18.29 7.36
N LYS A 481 -3.40 18.47 7.24
CA LYS A 481 -2.47 18.67 8.37
C LYS A 481 -2.82 19.87 9.28
N ARG A 482 -3.70 20.78 8.84
CA ARG A 482 -4.20 21.96 9.57
C ARG A 482 -5.74 21.97 9.76
N SER A 483 -6.42 20.84 9.59
CA SER A 483 -7.89 20.76 9.72
C SER A 483 -8.32 20.54 11.18
N SER A 484 -9.45 21.12 11.59
CA SER A 484 -10.03 20.90 12.93
C SER A 484 -10.23 19.41 13.23
N ARG A 485 -10.70 18.62 12.25
CA ARG A 485 -10.84 17.15 12.37
C ARG A 485 -9.56 16.45 12.81
N ARG A 486 -8.41 16.90 12.32
CA ARG A 486 -7.10 16.33 12.68
C ARG A 486 -6.61 16.82 14.04
N ALA A 487 -6.86 18.09 14.38
CA ALA A 487 -6.57 18.63 15.70
C ALA A 487 -7.41 17.95 16.80
N ALA A 488 -8.68 17.64 16.50
CA ALA A 488 -9.58 16.86 17.34
C ALA A 488 -9.39 15.33 17.21
N GLY A 489 -8.30 14.86 16.57
CA GLY A 489 -7.84 13.48 16.67
C GLY A 489 -8.13 12.53 15.50
N LEU A 490 -8.93 12.89 14.48
CA LEU A 490 -9.18 12.02 13.32
C LEU A 490 -8.10 12.23 12.24
N LEU A 491 -7.25 11.23 12.01
CA LEU A 491 -6.11 11.34 11.09
C LEU A 491 -6.44 10.80 9.68
N TYR A 492 -7.12 9.66 9.60
CA TYR A 492 -7.32 8.93 8.35
C TYR A 492 -8.62 8.11 8.39
N SER A 493 -9.20 7.81 7.23
CA SER A 493 -10.33 6.88 7.10
C SER A 493 -10.28 6.13 5.76
N GLN A 494 -10.62 4.84 5.75
CA GLN A 494 -10.67 3.99 4.56
C GLN A 494 -11.99 3.20 4.52
N PHE A 495 -12.56 3.03 3.33
CA PHE A 495 -13.81 2.30 3.06
C PHE A 495 -13.57 1.33 1.91
N TYR A 496 -13.78 0.02 2.12
CA TYR A 496 -13.53 -1.02 1.12
C TYR A 496 -14.43 -2.26 1.25
N SER A 497 -14.40 -3.15 0.26
CA SER A 497 -14.99 -4.49 0.38
C SER A 497 -13.93 -5.52 0.78
N SER A 498 -14.25 -6.33 1.79
CA SER A 498 -13.39 -7.38 2.35
C SER A 498 -13.11 -8.53 1.38
N VAL A 499 -13.72 -8.55 0.20
CA VAL A 499 -13.34 -9.44 -0.91
C VAL A 499 -11.87 -9.28 -1.33
N LYS A 500 -11.19 -8.18 -0.94
CA LYS A 500 -9.73 -8.02 -1.07
C LYS A 500 -8.93 -9.15 -0.40
N GLU A 501 -9.46 -9.74 0.67
CA GLU A 501 -8.82 -10.82 1.43
C GLU A 501 -8.80 -12.17 0.67
N VAL A 502 -9.41 -12.25 -0.53
CA VAL A 502 -9.17 -13.34 -1.51
C VAL A 502 -7.75 -13.23 -2.11
N PHE A 503 -7.20 -12.03 -2.23
CA PHE A 503 -5.95 -11.76 -2.95
C PHE A 503 -4.81 -11.25 -2.08
N ALA A 504 -5.10 -10.69 -0.91
CA ALA A 504 -4.09 -10.19 0.03
C ALA A 504 -3.32 -11.37 0.68
N ALA A 505 -2.00 -11.29 0.67
CA ALA A 505 -1.13 -12.26 1.34
C ALA A 505 0.08 -11.53 1.94
N GLY A 506 -0.02 -11.12 3.21
CA GLY A 506 1.03 -10.34 3.88
C GLY A 506 1.41 -9.07 3.13
N ASN A 507 0.41 -8.28 2.71
CA ASN A 507 0.55 -7.09 1.84
C ASN A 507 1.10 -7.34 0.42
N VAL A 508 1.38 -8.59 0.01
CA VAL A 508 1.81 -8.93 -1.36
C VAL A 508 0.60 -9.26 -2.24
N TYR A 509 0.10 -8.29 -2.98
CA TYR A 509 -0.99 -8.45 -3.95
C TYR A 509 -0.53 -9.12 -5.27
N PRO A 510 -1.43 -9.72 -6.06
CA PRO A 510 -1.08 -10.35 -7.34
C PRO A 510 -0.50 -9.36 -8.36
N PHE A 511 0.42 -9.85 -9.20
CA PHE A 511 1.04 -9.14 -10.33
C PHE A 511 1.84 -7.86 -9.98
N THR A 512 2.08 -7.61 -8.70
CA THR A 512 2.91 -6.52 -8.16
C THR A 512 4.39 -6.54 -8.59
N ASN A 513 4.90 -7.69 -9.05
CA ASN A 513 6.25 -7.79 -9.61
C ASN A 513 6.31 -7.17 -11.02
N THR A 514 6.63 -5.87 -11.07
CA THR A 514 6.73 -5.08 -12.31
C THR A 514 7.63 -5.70 -13.37
N ALA A 515 8.74 -6.33 -12.98
CA ALA A 515 9.71 -6.93 -13.90
C ALA A 515 9.12 -8.02 -14.81
N ILE A 516 7.96 -8.60 -14.47
CA ILE A 516 7.20 -9.51 -15.33
C ILE A 516 6.86 -8.87 -16.68
N GLU A 517 6.70 -7.54 -16.76
CA GLU A 517 6.46 -6.82 -18.02
C GLU A 517 7.56 -7.06 -19.06
N THR A 518 8.80 -7.28 -18.61
CA THR A 518 9.94 -7.52 -19.50
C THR A 518 9.78 -8.81 -20.31
N LEU A 519 8.99 -9.79 -19.82
CA LEU A 519 8.75 -11.04 -20.55
C LEU A 519 8.09 -10.83 -21.91
N ALA A 520 7.31 -9.77 -22.08
CA ALA A 520 6.57 -9.46 -23.31
C ALA A 520 7.19 -8.32 -24.15
N LEU A 521 8.36 -7.81 -23.75
CA LEU A 521 9.25 -7.01 -24.62
C LEU A 521 9.90 -7.91 -25.68
N ASP A 522 10.37 -7.33 -26.79
CA ASP A 522 11.20 -8.08 -27.75
C ASP A 522 12.51 -8.62 -27.12
N LYS A 523 13.03 -9.73 -27.66
CA LYS A 523 14.25 -10.41 -27.22
C LYS A 523 15.52 -9.65 -27.58
N LYS A 524 15.54 -8.88 -28.68
CA LYS A 524 16.67 -8.00 -29.04
C LYS A 524 16.61 -6.74 -28.19
N LEU A 525 15.43 -6.13 -28.02
CA LEU A 525 15.23 -4.97 -27.14
C LEU A 525 15.69 -5.24 -25.71
N ARG A 526 15.32 -6.40 -25.13
CA ARG A 526 15.82 -6.84 -23.81
C ARG A 526 17.35 -6.91 -23.77
N LYS A 527 17.99 -7.59 -24.72
CA LYS A 527 19.47 -7.67 -24.78
C LYS A 527 20.12 -6.29 -24.90
N THR A 528 19.54 -5.38 -25.67
CA THR A 528 20.02 -3.99 -25.77
C THR A 528 19.91 -3.26 -24.43
N TRP A 529 18.81 -3.45 -23.68
CA TRP A 529 18.65 -2.85 -22.34
C TRP A 529 19.59 -3.48 -21.30
N GLU A 530 19.87 -4.79 -21.38
CA GLU A 530 20.88 -5.45 -20.55
C GLU A 530 22.30 -4.92 -20.85
N LEU A 531 22.63 -4.70 -22.13
CA LEU A 531 23.94 -4.19 -22.58
C LEU A 531 24.15 -2.69 -22.27
N VAL A 532 23.11 -1.86 -22.40
CA VAL A 532 23.21 -0.40 -22.22
C VAL A 532 22.90 0.03 -20.78
N GLY A 533 22.01 -0.68 -20.07
CA GLY A 533 21.51 -0.30 -18.75
C GLY A 533 22.35 -0.81 -17.57
N GLY A 534 23.29 -1.74 -17.79
CA GLY A 534 24.33 -2.15 -16.84
C GLY A 534 23.88 -2.84 -15.52
N GLY A 535 22.59 -2.86 -15.18
CA GLY A 535 22.14 -3.20 -13.82
C GLY A 535 20.91 -4.10 -13.65
N LEU A 536 20.22 -4.52 -14.73
CA LEU A 536 18.97 -5.31 -14.62
C LEU A 536 18.86 -6.46 -15.63
N SER A 537 19.72 -7.49 -15.50
CA SER A 537 19.48 -8.78 -16.16
C SER A 537 18.45 -9.59 -15.38
N HIS A 538 17.17 -9.43 -15.74
CA HIS A 538 16.08 -10.21 -15.16
C HIS A 538 16.01 -11.60 -15.79
N GLN A 539 16.30 -12.64 -15.01
CA GLN A 539 16.25 -14.03 -15.47
C GLN A 539 14.83 -14.41 -15.96
N PRO A 540 14.61 -14.68 -17.26
CA PRO A 540 13.25 -14.87 -17.78
C PRO A 540 12.54 -16.10 -17.19
N ALA A 541 13.27 -17.16 -16.88
CA ALA A 541 12.71 -18.35 -16.23
C ALA A 541 12.15 -18.06 -14.82
N ALA A 542 12.82 -17.19 -14.05
CA ALA A 542 12.34 -16.77 -12.73
C ALA A 542 11.08 -15.90 -12.82
N LEU A 543 11.03 -15.00 -13.81
CA LEU A 543 9.84 -14.18 -14.08
C LEU A 543 8.65 -15.02 -14.58
N ILE A 544 8.87 -15.99 -15.46
CA ILE A 544 7.82 -16.91 -15.93
C ILE A 544 7.27 -17.71 -14.75
N LYS A 545 8.14 -18.22 -13.86
CA LYS A 545 7.73 -18.89 -12.62
C LYS A 545 6.92 -17.98 -11.70
N ALA A 546 7.32 -16.71 -11.53
CA ALA A 546 6.59 -15.74 -10.72
C ALA A 546 5.21 -15.38 -11.31
N TYR A 547 5.12 -15.23 -12.63
CA TYR A 547 3.87 -15.00 -13.35
C TYR A 547 2.90 -16.18 -13.20
N LEU A 548 3.35 -17.40 -13.49
CA LEU A 548 2.53 -18.61 -13.42
C LEU A 548 2.10 -18.94 -11.98
N TYR A 549 2.98 -18.73 -10.99
CA TYR A 549 2.61 -18.85 -9.57
C TYR A 549 1.53 -17.85 -9.16
N THR A 550 1.61 -16.61 -9.66
CA THR A 550 0.61 -15.55 -9.39
C THR A 550 -0.73 -15.86 -10.05
N LYS A 551 -0.70 -16.30 -11.31
CA LYS A 551 -1.84 -16.76 -12.13
C LYS A 551 -2.60 -17.87 -11.40
N LEU A 552 -1.89 -18.93 -10.98
CA LEU A 552 -2.46 -20.03 -10.20
C LEU A 552 -2.94 -19.61 -8.80
N ARG A 553 -2.23 -18.69 -8.11
CA ARG A 553 -2.68 -18.14 -6.81
C ARG A 553 -4.06 -17.48 -6.95
N CYS A 554 -4.29 -16.74 -8.03
CA CYS A 554 -5.59 -16.15 -8.32
C CYS A 554 -6.65 -17.22 -8.60
N HIS A 555 -6.34 -18.23 -9.43
CA HIS A 555 -7.27 -19.32 -9.73
C HIS A 555 -7.76 -20.05 -8.47
N TYR A 556 -6.85 -20.54 -7.64
CA TYR A 556 -7.21 -21.35 -6.46
C TYR A 556 -7.91 -20.51 -5.39
N ALA A 557 -7.48 -19.24 -5.19
CA ALA A 557 -8.13 -18.35 -4.24
C ALA A 557 -9.57 -17.99 -4.64
N LEU A 558 -9.81 -17.74 -5.93
CA LEU A 558 -11.15 -17.53 -6.49
C LEU A 558 -12.03 -18.77 -6.32
N LEU A 559 -11.56 -19.92 -6.81
CA LEU A 559 -12.30 -21.18 -6.79
C LEU A 559 -12.67 -21.60 -5.36
N GLY A 560 -11.72 -21.54 -4.43
CA GLY A 560 -11.95 -21.88 -3.02
C GLY A 560 -12.77 -20.86 -2.23
N SER A 561 -13.10 -19.69 -2.81
CA SER A 561 -13.86 -18.63 -2.14
C SER A 561 -15.32 -18.50 -2.58
N MET A 562 -15.79 -19.28 -3.57
CA MET A 562 -17.14 -19.15 -4.14
C MET A 562 -18.30 -19.28 -3.13
N GLN A 563 -18.06 -20.00 -2.02
CA GLN A 563 -19.06 -20.21 -0.96
C GLN A 563 -18.77 -19.40 0.32
N LYS A 564 -17.87 -18.39 0.25
CA LYS A 564 -17.60 -17.46 1.34
C LYS A 564 -18.42 -16.17 1.18
N SER A 565 -18.90 -15.64 2.30
CA SER A 565 -19.53 -14.32 2.36
C SER A 565 -18.44 -13.27 2.61
N PHE A 566 -18.59 -12.07 2.02
CA PHE A 566 -17.62 -10.98 2.19
C PHE A 566 -18.34 -9.66 2.47
N GLY A 567 -17.94 -8.98 3.55
CA GLY A 567 -18.53 -7.71 3.96
C GLY A 567 -17.97 -6.47 3.26
N ILE A 568 -18.56 -5.33 3.58
CA ILE A 568 -17.93 -4.01 3.45
C ILE A 568 -17.37 -3.56 4.80
N ARG A 569 -16.31 -2.76 4.76
CA ARG A 569 -15.52 -2.38 5.93
C ARG A 569 -15.11 -0.91 5.89
N GLU A 570 -15.23 -0.26 7.04
CA GLU A 570 -14.65 1.05 7.31
C GLU A 570 -13.62 0.98 8.43
N GLU A 571 -12.54 1.74 8.27
CA GLU A 571 -11.42 1.86 9.20
C GLU A 571 -11.13 3.34 9.47
N HIS A 572 -11.03 3.75 10.73
CA HIS A 572 -10.80 5.14 11.14
C HIS A 572 -9.60 5.24 12.09
N ARG A 573 -8.55 5.98 11.69
CA ARG A 573 -7.39 6.26 12.56
C ARG A 573 -7.68 7.45 13.45
N VAL A 574 -7.80 7.22 14.74
CA VAL A 574 -8.13 8.22 15.78
C VAL A 574 -7.05 8.31 16.85
N SER A 575 -6.93 9.45 17.54
CA SER A 575 -6.16 9.56 18.79
C SER A 575 -6.87 8.87 19.96
N LYS A 576 -6.16 8.58 21.05
CA LYS A 576 -6.75 8.02 22.29
C LYS A 576 -7.87 8.91 22.86
N GLU A 577 -7.69 10.22 22.86
CA GLU A 577 -8.69 11.18 23.35
C GLU A 577 -10.01 11.08 22.56
N LEU A 578 -9.92 11.03 21.22
CA LEU A 578 -11.10 10.84 20.36
C LEU A 578 -11.68 9.43 20.50
N PHE A 579 -10.85 8.40 20.66
CA PHE A 579 -11.27 7.02 20.88
C PHE A 579 -12.07 6.83 22.18
N ASP A 580 -11.56 7.36 23.30
CA ASP A 580 -12.24 7.31 24.59
C ASP A 580 -13.52 8.18 24.56
N ALA A 581 -13.52 9.31 23.83
CA ALA A 581 -14.74 10.08 23.57
C ALA A 581 -15.79 9.30 22.75
N ILE A 582 -15.38 8.49 21.77
CA ILE A 582 -16.29 7.62 21.00
C ILE A 582 -16.83 6.47 21.88
N ASP A 583 -16.02 5.84 22.74
CA ASP A 583 -16.49 4.84 23.71
C ASP A 583 -17.55 5.46 24.64
N ASN A 584 -17.31 6.69 25.12
CA ASN A 584 -18.28 7.44 25.91
C ASN A 584 -19.59 7.74 25.16
N ARG A 585 -19.55 8.10 23.86
CA ARG A 585 -20.77 8.31 23.04
C ARG A 585 -21.52 7.02 22.73
N MET A 586 -20.83 5.90 22.51
CA MET A 586 -21.45 4.57 22.38
C MET A 586 -22.10 4.11 23.69
N ARG A 587 -21.52 4.48 24.85
CA ARG A 587 -22.07 4.19 26.18
C ARG A 587 -23.26 5.07 26.52
N SER A 588 -23.17 6.39 26.33
CA SER A 588 -24.24 7.34 26.67
C SER A 588 -25.51 7.18 25.83
N ARG A 589 -25.44 6.47 24.69
CA ARG A 589 -26.59 6.10 23.85
C ARG A 589 -27.11 4.69 24.12
N GLU A 590 -26.54 3.97 25.10
CA GLU A 590 -26.83 2.56 25.43
C GLU A 590 -26.61 1.55 24.28
N LEU A 591 -25.92 1.97 23.21
CA LEU A 591 -25.67 1.14 22.01
C LEU A 591 -24.46 0.21 22.17
N HIS A 592 -23.54 0.50 23.09
CA HIS A 592 -22.31 -0.27 23.31
C HIS A 592 -22.52 -1.80 23.46
N ASN A 593 -23.62 -2.20 24.10
CA ASN A 593 -23.98 -3.61 24.32
C ASN A 593 -24.96 -4.19 23.27
N GLN A 594 -25.37 -3.41 22.28
CA GLN A 594 -26.34 -3.84 21.27
C GLN A 594 -25.64 -4.46 20.06
N ARG A 595 -26.20 -5.56 19.54
CA ARG A 595 -25.78 -6.12 18.25
C ARG A 595 -26.44 -5.32 17.14
N LEU A 596 -25.66 -4.46 16.47
CA LEU A 596 -26.18 -3.65 15.37
C LEU A 596 -26.33 -4.46 14.09
N ILE A 597 -27.38 -4.15 13.33
CA ILE A 597 -27.77 -4.80 12.08
C ILE A 597 -28.14 -3.67 11.12
N ILE A 598 -27.65 -3.73 9.87
CA ILE A 598 -28.11 -2.85 8.80
C ILE A 598 -29.22 -3.60 8.05
N PRO A 599 -30.46 -3.07 8.00
CA PRO A 599 -31.50 -3.60 7.12
C PRO A 599 -31.01 -3.59 5.67
N THR A 600 -31.28 -4.65 4.94
CA THR A 600 -31.01 -4.68 3.50
C THR A 600 -32.24 -4.11 2.80
N ASP A 601 -32.16 -2.84 2.39
CA ASP A 601 -33.19 -2.12 1.63
C ASP A 601 -32.53 -1.20 0.55
N ASP A 602 -33.33 -0.57 -0.32
CA ASP A 602 -32.89 0.32 -1.42
C ASP A 602 -31.94 1.47 -1.00
N ASN A 603 -31.90 1.78 0.31
CA ASN A 603 -31.11 2.84 0.92
C ASN A 603 -29.85 2.30 1.64
N SER A 604 -29.54 1.01 1.45
CA SER A 604 -28.30 0.39 1.91
C SER A 604 -27.09 1.10 1.29
N PRO A 605 -25.98 1.33 2.03
CA PRO A 605 -24.78 1.97 1.49
C PRO A 605 -23.96 1.03 0.58
N TYR A 606 -24.53 -0.12 0.22
CA TYR A 606 -23.90 -1.21 -0.53
C TYR A 606 -24.90 -1.84 -1.52
N TYR A 607 -24.36 -2.55 -2.50
CA TYR A 607 -25.03 -3.61 -3.26
C TYR A 607 -24.78 -4.96 -2.60
N SER A 608 -25.73 -5.89 -2.68
CA SER A 608 -25.53 -7.31 -2.35
C SER A 608 -25.57 -8.17 -3.62
N PHE A 609 -24.52 -8.95 -3.87
CA PHE A 609 -24.46 -9.93 -4.96
C PHE A 609 -24.18 -11.33 -4.42
N THR A 610 -24.52 -12.39 -5.17
CA THR A 610 -23.95 -13.71 -4.84
C THR A 610 -22.44 -13.69 -5.07
N THR A 611 -21.68 -14.31 -4.17
CA THR A 611 -20.21 -14.39 -4.27
C THR A 611 -19.78 -15.08 -5.58
N ASP A 612 -20.54 -16.07 -6.06
CA ASP A 612 -20.34 -16.69 -7.38
C ASP A 612 -20.38 -15.67 -8.52
N THR A 613 -21.44 -14.85 -8.62
CA THR A 613 -21.55 -13.76 -9.61
C THR A 613 -20.33 -12.84 -9.56
N LEU A 614 -19.96 -12.36 -8.36
CA LEU A 614 -18.89 -11.38 -8.25
C LEU A 614 -17.50 -11.97 -8.49
N LEU A 615 -17.22 -13.18 -8.01
CA LEU A 615 -15.93 -13.82 -8.23
C LEU A 615 -15.80 -14.36 -9.67
N ARG A 616 -16.90 -14.71 -10.36
CA ARG A 616 -16.89 -14.92 -11.83
C ARG A 616 -16.51 -13.61 -12.55
N TRP A 617 -17.01 -12.46 -12.14
CA TRP A 617 -16.60 -11.15 -12.68
C TRP A 617 -15.14 -10.81 -12.43
N VAL A 618 -14.64 -11.02 -11.22
CA VAL A 618 -13.22 -10.80 -10.90
C VAL A 618 -12.34 -11.79 -11.66
N ARG A 619 -12.74 -13.07 -11.77
CA ARG A 619 -12.05 -14.07 -12.60
C ARG A 619 -11.95 -13.63 -14.05
N TRP A 620 -13.06 -13.24 -14.66
CA TRP A 620 -13.11 -12.74 -16.03
C TRP A 620 -12.15 -11.56 -16.24
N ASN A 621 -12.17 -10.58 -15.34
CA ASN A 621 -11.33 -9.40 -15.45
C ASN A 621 -9.84 -9.68 -15.26
N ILE A 622 -9.45 -10.65 -14.45
CA ILE A 622 -8.05 -11.11 -14.36
C ILE A 622 -7.69 -11.89 -15.63
N ASN A 623 -8.54 -12.85 -16.03
CA ASN A 623 -8.31 -13.72 -17.17
C ASN A 623 -8.10 -12.93 -18.46
N LYS A 624 -8.96 -11.96 -18.78
CA LYS A 624 -8.89 -11.21 -20.05
C LYS A 624 -7.54 -10.52 -20.26
N PHE A 625 -6.89 -10.05 -19.18
CA PHE A 625 -5.56 -9.47 -19.27
C PHE A 625 -4.43 -10.51 -19.21
N CYS A 626 -4.63 -11.66 -18.55
CA CYS A 626 -3.72 -12.81 -18.72
C CYS A 626 -3.69 -13.26 -20.18
N VAL A 627 -4.85 -13.41 -20.83
CA VAL A 627 -4.96 -13.72 -22.27
C VAL A 627 -4.26 -12.66 -23.11
N GLY A 628 -4.47 -11.37 -22.86
CA GLY A 628 -3.77 -10.30 -23.58
C GLY A 628 -2.24 -10.32 -23.42
N PHE A 629 -1.75 -10.62 -22.22
CA PHE A 629 -0.32 -10.76 -21.94
C PHE A 629 0.29 -12.00 -22.61
N GLU A 630 -0.36 -13.16 -22.47
CA GLU A 630 0.12 -14.41 -23.06
C GLU A 630 0.00 -14.42 -24.59
N MET A 631 -0.99 -13.73 -25.16
CA MET A 631 -1.09 -13.48 -26.60
C MET A 631 0.14 -12.71 -27.11
N VAL A 632 0.53 -11.59 -26.48
CA VAL A 632 1.73 -10.85 -26.90
C VAL A 632 3.03 -11.62 -26.61
N TYR A 633 3.07 -12.40 -25.52
CA TYR A 633 4.19 -13.31 -25.27
C TYR A 633 4.32 -14.38 -26.39
N SER A 634 3.20 -14.89 -26.90
CA SER A 634 3.18 -15.89 -27.98
C SER A 634 3.65 -15.36 -29.34
N PHE A 635 3.54 -14.05 -29.59
CA PHE A 635 3.98 -13.38 -30.83
C PHE A 635 5.51 -13.25 -31.00
N GLN A 636 6.34 -13.83 -30.11
CA GLN A 636 7.80 -13.63 -30.12
C GLN A 636 8.55 -14.45 -31.17
N ASP A 637 8.18 -14.26 -32.44
CA ASP A 637 8.98 -14.57 -33.62
C ASP A 637 10.37 -13.89 -33.48
N PRO A 638 11.49 -14.58 -33.77
CA PRO A 638 12.84 -14.00 -33.73
C PRO A 638 13.05 -12.78 -34.66
N HIS A 639 12.18 -12.53 -35.63
CA HIS A 639 12.38 -11.55 -36.70
C HIS A 639 11.64 -10.24 -36.47
N PHE A 640 10.39 -10.25 -35.98
CA PHE A 640 9.55 -9.05 -35.94
C PHE A 640 8.56 -8.99 -34.76
N VAL A 641 8.74 -8.00 -33.88
CA VAL A 641 7.73 -7.56 -32.90
C VAL A 641 7.63 -6.05 -33.02
N THR A 642 6.43 -5.51 -33.25
CA THR A 642 6.25 -4.07 -33.44
C THR A 642 6.31 -3.31 -32.11
N TRP A 643 6.68 -2.03 -32.19
CA TRP A 643 6.54 -1.08 -31.08
C TRP A 643 5.08 -1.02 -30.57
N GLU A 644 4.11 -1.17 -31.46
CA GLU A 644 2.69 -1.15 -31.13
C GLU A 644 2.25 -2.37 -30.29
N HIS A 645 2.67 -3.58 -30.66
CA HIS A 645 2.45 -4.78 -29.84
C HIS A 645 3.06 -4.63 -28.44
N THR A 646 4.27 -4.05 -28.37
CA THR A 646 4.97 -3.75 -27.11
C THR A 646 4.21 -2.72 -26.27
N ARG A 647 3.56 -1.73 -26.91
CA ARG A 647 2.76 -0.70 -26.23
C ARG A 647 1.47 -1.25 -25.61
N SER A 648 0.86 -2.27 -26.22
CA SER A 648 -0.33 -2.94 -25.65
C SER A 648 -0.04 -3.72 -24.37
N VAL A 649 1.18 -4.23 -24.19
CA VAL A 649 1.66 -4.81 -22.92
C VAL A 649 1.69 -3.75 -21.82
N ALA A 650 2.26 -2.57 -22.10
CA ALA A 650 2.33 -1.46 -21.16
C ALA A 650 0.94 -0.90 -20.79
N ALA A 651 -0.05 -1.03 -21.68
CA ALA A 651 -1.46 -0.77 -21.37
C ALA A 651 -2.06 -1.85 -20.45
N GLY A 652 -1.86 -3.13 -20.77
CA GLY A 652 -2.33 -4.26 -19.96
C GLY A 652 -1.79 -4.26 -18.53
N LYS A 653 -0.52 -3.83 -18.33
CA LYS A 653 0.10 -3.61 -17.02
C LYS A 653 -0.77 -2.76 -16.10
N MET A 654 -1.21 -1.60 -16.58
CA MET A 654 -2.03 -0.68 -15.77
C MET A 654 -3.39 -1.29 -15.44
N SER A 655 -3.99 -2.06 -16.33
CA SER A 655 -5.29 -2.68 -16.07
C SER A 655 -5.22 -3.81 -15.03
N VAL A 656 -4.21 -4.70 -15.09
CA VAL A 656 -4.06 -5.78 -14.09
C VAL A 656 -3.67 -5.22 -12.73
N SER A 657 -2.68 -4.32 -12.69
CA SER A 657 -2.26 -3.69 -11.44
C SER A 657 -3.43 -2.93 -10.82
N ASN A 658 -4.18 -2.13 -11.59
CA ASN A 658 -5.29 -1.33 -11.02
C ASN A 658 -6.51 -2.19 -10.62
N LEU A 659 -6.68 -3.40 -11.18
CA LEU A 659 -7.68 -4.37 -10.72
C LEU A 659 -7.36 -4.95 -9.34
N MET A 660 -6.08 -5.00 -8.94
CA MET A 660 -5.61 -5.53 -7.66
C MET A 660 -5.23 -4.44 -6.64
N HIS A 661 -4.73 -3.29 -7.10
CA HIS A 661 -4.36 -2.12 -6.27
C HIS A 661 -5.56 -1.28 -5.81
N VAL A 662 -6.79 -1.79 -5.90
CA VAL A 662 -7.98 -1.15 -5.30
C VAL A 662 -7.78 -0.89 -3.79
N ASN A 663 -6.86 -1.62 -3.14
CA ASN A 663 -6.59 -1.55 -1.70
C ASN A 663 -5.10 -1.50 -1.31
N GLN A 664 -4.20 -1.00 -2.17
CA GLN A 664 -2.84 -0.62 -1.74
C GLN A 664 -2.52 0.78 -2.24
N MET A 665 -2.00 1.60 -1.34
CA MET A 665 -1.92 3.05 -1.51
C MET A 665 -0.68 3.48 -2.31
N ASP A 666 -0.82 4.66 -2.91
CA ASP A 666 0.12 5.36 -3.79
C ASP A 666 0.35 4.77 -5.21
N PHE A 667 0.41 5.72 -6.16
CA PHE A 667 0.74 5.64 -7.60
C PHE A 667 -0.32 5.18 -8.65
N VAL A 668 -0.40 5.99 -9.72
CA VAL A 668 -1.04 5.76 -11.05
C VAL A 668 -2.59 5.71 -11.16
N ALA A 669 -3.26 6.78 -10.72
CA ALA A 669 -4.68 7.05 -11.03
C ALA A 669 -4.87 8.10 -12.16
N THR A 670 -4.27 7.92 -13.34
CA THR A 670 -4.34 8.98 -14.42
C THR A 670 -4.21 8.50 -15.88
N LYS A 671 -4.43 7.22 -16.21
CA LYS A 671 -4.17 6.70 -17.58
C LYS A 671 -5.29 5.90 -18.27
N ALA A 672 -6.40 5.59 -17.61
CA ALA A 672 -7.50 4.82 -18.23
C ALA A 672 -8.14 5.53 -19.44
N LEU A 673 -8.41 6.84 -19.34
CA LEU A 673 -9.00 7.65 -20.41
C LEU A 673 -8.15 7.76 -21.69
N VAL A 674 -6.85 7.47 -21.61
CA VAL A 674 -5.95 7.48 -22.78
C VAL A 674 -6.07 6.18 -23.60
N LEU A 675 -6.65 5.11 -23.06
CA LEU A 675 -6.69 3.81 -23.73
C LEU A 675 -7.80 3.70 -24.79
N SER A 676 -8.96 4.33 -24.57
CA SER A 676 -10.11 4.23 -25.50
C SER A 676 -9.88 4.93 -26.85
N SER A 677 -8.98 5.92 -26.90
CA SER A 677 -8.53 6.55 -28.14
C SER A 677 -7.42 5.75 -28.85
N LEU A 678 -6.57 5.05 -28.10
CA LEU A 678 -5.44 4.30 -28.66
C LEU A 678 -5.84 2.93 -29.22
N TRP A 679 -6.76 2.19 -28.60
CA TRP A 679 -7.24 0.94 -29.20
C TRP A 679 -8.06 1.17 -30.49
N LYS A 680 -8.69 2.34 -30.64
CA LYS A 680 -9.39 2.73 -31.87
C LYS A 680 -8.47 2.80 -33.10
N SER A 681 -7.16 3.04 -32.96
CA SER A 681 -6.24 3.01 -34.11
C SER A 681 -5.88 1.59 -34.56
N MET A 682 -6.00 0.58 -33.68
CA MET A 682 -5.78 -0.83 -34.05
C MET A 682 -7.00 -1.48 -34.71
N ALA A 683 -8.18 -0.88 -34.55
CA ALA A 683 -9.45 -1.42 -35.08
C ALA A 683 -9.80 -0.93 -36.51
N MET A 684 -8.98 -0.07 -37.13
CA MET A 684 -9.30 0.57 -38.42
C MET A 684 -8.09 0.64 -39.38
N PRO A 685 -7.79 -0.44 -40.13
CA PRO A 685 -6.61 -0.50 -41.03
C PRO A 685 -6.62 0.45 -42.25
N GLY A 686 -7.63 1.32 -42.42
CA GLY A 686 -7.84 2.10 -43.65
C GLY A 686 -7.95 3.62 -43.51
N PHE A 687 -8.00 4.19 -42.30
CA PHE A 687 -8.38 5.61 -42.15
C PHE A 687 -7.21 6.60 -42.32
N LEU A 688 -5.97 6.19 -42.01
CA LEU A 688 -4.77 7.04 -42.09
C LEU A 688 -4.36 7.40 -43.53
N THR A 689 -4.67 6.54 -44.51
CA THR A 689 -4.25 6.69 -45.91
C THR A 689 -4.85 7.93 -46.59
N ARG A 690 -5.95 8.50 -46.07
CA ARG A 690 -6.62 9.69 -46.64
C ARG A 690 -6.13 11.04 -46.10
N LEU A 691 -5.39 11.10 -44.98
CA LEU A 691 -4.88 12.38 -44.45
C LEU A 691 -3.52 12.79 -45.04
N ILE A 692 -2.77 11.85 -45.60
CA ILE A 692 -1.40 12.09 -46.10
C ILE A 692 -1.39 12.51 -47.59
N GLY A 693 -2.44 12.19 -48.35
CA GLY A 693 -2.48 12.32 -49.81
C GLY A 693 -2.62 13.74 -50.38
N THR A 694 -2.77 14.80 -49.56
CA THR A 694 -3.26 16.10 -50.04
C THR A 694 -2.28 17.28 -49.88
N ARG A 695 -0.98 17.03 -49.63
CA ARG A 695 0.04 18.10 -49.45
C ARG A 695 1.42 17.87 -50.09
N LEU A 696 1.51 17.08 -51.18
CA LEU A 696 2.77 16.86 -51.91
C LEU A 696 2.59 16.88 -53.45
N LEU A 697 2.17 18.01 -54.03
CA LEU A 697 2.15 18.23 -55.49
C LEU A 697 2.34 19.71 -55.93
N SER A 698 3.48 20.32 -55.56
CA SER A 698 4.15 21.43 -56.28
C SER A 698 5.41 21.85 -55.49
N ALA A 699 6.55 22.22 -56.08
CA ALA A 699 7.00 22.07 -57.47
C ALA A 699 8.53 21.79 -57.50
N ASN A 700 9.07 21.47 -58.67
CA ASN A 700 10.46 21.08 -58.91
C ASN A 700 10.84 21.54 -60.34
N PRO A 701 12.11 21.66 -60.76
CA PRO A 701 13.36 21.98 -60.04
C PRO A 701 14.06 23.24 -60.62
N MET A 702 15.26 23.60 -60.13
CA MET A 702 16.38 24.12 -60.95
C MET A 702 17.70 24.00 -60.15
N GLN A 703 18.84 24.00 -60.86
CA GLN A 703 20.20 23.84 -60.33
C GLN A 703 20.94 25.21 -60.24
N PRO A 704 22.28 25.29 -60.03
CA PRO A 704 22.87 25.25 -58.69
C PRO A 704 23.86 26.42 -58.44
N ILE A 705 24.30 26.57 -57.18
CA ILE A 705 25.66 26.92 -56.72
C ILE A 705 25.75 26.59 -55.23
#